data_AF-A0A958HE32-F1
#
_entry.id   AF-A0A958HE32-F1
#
_cell.length_a   1.000
_cell.length_b   1.000
_cell.length_c   1.000
_cell.angle_alpha   90.00
_cell.angle_beta   90.00
_cell.angle_gamma   90.00
#
_symmetry.space_group_name_H-M   'P 1'
#
loop_
_entity.id
_entity.type
_entity.pdbx_description
1 polymer ?
#
loop_
_entity_poly.entity_id
_entity_poly.type
_entity_poly.pdbx_seq_one_letter_code
_entity_poly.pdbx_strand_id
1 'polypeptide(L)'
;MSLDLNDGASDAVTPASIHILTPRFILEQHGRGEFSGELRAATLFVDISGFSAMVDTLMAHGQHGAEVAADIMRAVLEPVIDTVFSYRGFVSNQAGDAVTAIFPADQGGDDRAALQAALAAAARIQTIRKSHTDHESPYGSFAIGVKIGLAAGPVEWGIVRSTDDRRAMYYFRGPAIDACAEAEHQAKAGDIVLAPGVEERAREFATVDVSGGAARVVAVADDLPAPIVPQLPPPDLDLMARYFPLSVLTQEYSGEFRWVVNVFVALPTVRTTVQLHTFMQTVFELQGRYGGFVNRLDFGDKGANLLIFWGAPVAHENDIQRALEFLLDLQTRTSIPVSAGVSYRISHAGAMGGSLAEEYTCYGRGVNLAARLMQTSSPGDILVDEDVAQRAEQHFDLEFLGEQSFKGFADKQRVYQLFDRREDHDELFRWPMAGRQRELHQLEEFLAPLATGTCAGAVIVLGEAGTGKSHLIHAVQHSPAVEAIGARWALCQANQTLSESLHPFRYWLMDFFGQSSTQVEARNKLAFNRRLNTLVADCPDSDLSHELDRTRSFIGALLGLRWPDSLYEEMDAQGRFENTMEGLIALIKAESLRQPIILHVEDAQWLDADSLTLMERLWRRIDDQPVAMVATARSEQFAASIRDALLALITCLPWIQIDLGRLSTDDLTDLASHILGAPVAPSLAALLQARTEGNPLFAQQFVLYLKEQQLLQQNADGAFTAASLAGQDVPADVQALLIARIDTLTNEIRNIVHTASVLGREFEVLLLSDMLTNAKSIARWIAIAEKADIWQPMSEIRYIFMHGLLRDTAYRMLTHQRRSALHRLAAEASERQFAADLAPHYSSIGFHYEQADMAAPACRYLQLAGQAAADSYQNQVAIDLLTRALALAEAPSQRLDLLLARETVFDRLGQRDDQRDDLDKATQLAEQLGEPQRQATVALRLANLLRVVGKLQDSLEALEHAVDFSRRADDRTGEARVWLLRGMIAFRNGDYDLASQHLTTSYTLASESGASTTAAEAHYNLGNCALANEDLDEARRHYTEALEVFQETHQHRGEVNCLLMTGVVDRRLGNLDVAVETYQRALVTAREIGWRHGESYVLSSLGNTWFI
;
A
#
# COMPACT_ATOMS: atom_id res chain seq x y z
N MET A 1 4.62 27.48 34.68
CA MET A 1 3.33 27.05 35.28
C MET A 1 3.31 25.54 35.21
N SER A 2 3.46 24.91 36.37
CA SER A 2 3.21 23.49 36.61
C SER A 2 1.74 23.18 36.37
N LEU A 3 1.43 22.16 35.59
CA LEU A 3 0.14 21.49 35.63
C LEU A 3 0.37 19.99 35.66
N ASP A 4 -0.07 19.43 36.78
CA ASP A 4 -0.06 18.04 37.17
C ASP A 4 -0.81 17.15 36.17
N LEU A 5 -0.22 16.01 35.84
CA LEU A 5 -0.90 14.86 35.24
C LEU A 5 -0.72 13.69 36.19
N ASN A 6 -1.63 13.58 37.16
CA ASN A 6 -1.79 12.40 37.99
C ASN A 6 -3.28 12.21 38.25
N ASP A 7 -3.93 11.37 37.42
CA ASP A 7 -5.00 10.45 37.78
C ASP A 7 -5.67 9.89 36.51
N GLY A 8 -5.64 8.57 36.35
CA GLY A 8 -6.42 7.90 35.31
C GLY A 8 -5.95 6.50 34.95
N ALA A 9 -6.37 5.52 35.75
CA ALA A 9 -6.49 4.10 35.42
C ALA A 9 -5.20 3.33 35.05
N SER A 10 -4.67 2.63 36.05
CA SER A 10 -3.87 1.43 35.88
C SER A 10 -4.72 0.31 35.27
N ASP A 11 -4.67 0.14 33.96
CA ASP A 11 -4.96 -1.17 33.35
C ASP A 11 -3.76 -2.07 33.66
N ALA A 12 -3.90 -2.86 34.72
CA ALA A 12 -2.97 -3.91 35.08
C ALA A 12 -2.98 -4.98 33.99
N VAL A 13 -2.07 -4.84 33.03
CA VAL A 13 -1.62 -5.93 32.16
C VAL A 13 -1.11 -7.03 33.09
N THR A 14 -1.79 -8.18 33.13
CA THR A 14 -1.25 -9.41 33.70
C THR A 14 0.15 -9.63 33.12
N PRO A 15 1.20 -9.82 33.93
CA PRO A 15 2.56 -9.87 33.41
C PRO A 15 2.70 -11.10 32.51
N ALA A 16 2.75 -10.88 31.19
CA ALA A 16 3.21 -11.89 30.25
C ALA A 16 4.57 -12.41 30.75
N SER A 17 4.80 -13.72 30.69
CA SER A 17 6.10 -14.31 31.02
C SER A 17 7.17 -13.72 30.10
N ILE A 18 8.11 -12.96 30.65
CA ILE A 18 9.20 -12.34 29.87
C ILE A 18 10.34 -13.36 29.74
N HIS A 19 10.72 -13.67 28.51
CA HIS A 19 11.84 -14.56 28.21
C HIS A 19 13.19 -13.88 28.53
N ILE A 20 14.06 -14.54 29.32
CA ILE A 20 15.36 -13.98 29.74
C ILE A 20 16.46 -14.39 28.76
N LEU A 21 16.52 -13.70 27.61
CA LEU A 21 17.39 -14.05 26.48
C LEU A 21 18.79 -13.42 26.50
N THR A 22 19.02 -12.47 27.41
CA THR A 22 20.31 -11.77 27.55
C THR A 22 20.91 -12.08 28.91
N PRO A 23 22.20 -12.47 29.00
CA PRO A 23 22.84 -12.74 30.28
C PRO A 23 22.71 -11.55 31.22
N ARG A 24 22.26 -11.80 32.45
CA ARG A 24 22.04 -10.74 33.46
C ARG A 24 23.29 -9.92 33.73
N PHE A 25 24.46 -10.54 33.70
CA PHE A 25 25.75 -9.86 33.76
C PHE A 25 25.87 -8.76 32.70
N ILE A 26 25.49 -9.02 31.45
CA ILE A 26 25.54 -8.04 30.36
C ILE A 26 24.54 -6.90 30.61
N LEU A 27 23.33 -7.22 31.05
CA LEU A 27 22.31 -6.21 31.37
C LEU A 27 22.77 -5.29 32.51
N GLU A 28 23.38 -5.83 33.56
CA GLU A 28 23.93 -5.05 34.67
C GLU A 28 25.04 -4.10 34.23
N GLN A 29 25.98 -4.57 33.40
CA GLN A 29 27.08 -3.73 32.91
C GLN A 29 26.59 -2.66 31.93
N HIS A 30 25.68 -3.00 31.02
CA HIS A 30 25.05 -2.03 30.13
C HIS A 30 24.33 -0.94 30.93
N GLY A 31 23.57 -1.32 31.97
CA GLY A 31 22.89 -0.37 32.86
C GLY A 31 23.85 0.57 33.61
N ARG A 32 25.10 0.16 33.84
CA ARG A 32 26.17 0.99 34.41
C ARG A 32 26.92 1.84 33.38
N GLY A 33 26.64 1.66 32.08
CA GLY A 33 27.36 2.31 30.99
C GLY A 33 28.74 1.69 30.71
N GLU A 34 28.97 0.45 31.16
CA GLU A 34 30.20 -0.31 30.91
C GLU A 34 29.99 -1.26 29.71
N PHE A 35 30.77 -1.09 28.64
CA PHE A 35 30.57 -1.81 27.38
C PHE A 35 31.68 -2.83 27.06
N SER A 36 32.71 -2.93 27.89
CA SER A 36 33.75 -3.95 27.74
C SER A 36 34.53 -4.10 29.04
N GLY A 37 35.05 -5.29 29.30
CA GLY A 37 35.90 -5.54 30.46
C GLY A 37 36.55 -6.91 30.45
N GLU A 38 37.32 -7.18 31.50
CA GLU A 38 37.96 -8.47 31.75
C GLU A 38 37.60 -8.93 33.17
N LEU A 39 37.35 -10.22 33.33
CA LEU A 39 37.10 -10.84 34.62
C LEU A 39 37.89 -12.14 34.73
N ARG A 40 38.43 -12.43 35.91
CA ARG A 40 38.95 -13.77 36.22
C ARG A 40 37.81 -14.68 36.62
N ALA A 41 37.72 -15.85 36.02
CA ALA A 41 36.66 -16.80 36.27
C ALA A 41 37.11 -18.26 36.09
N ALA A 42 36.36 -19.16 36.71
CA ALA A 42 36.27 -20.53 36.23
C ALA A 42 35.17 -20.62 35.16
N THR A 43 35.42 -21.36 34.09
CA THR A 43 34.50 -21.55 32.97
C THR A 43 34.13 -23.02 32.86
N LEU A 44 32.87 -23.27 32.53
CA LEU A 44 32.28 -24.59 32.45
C LEU A 44 31.59 -24.72 31.10
N PHE A 45 31.99 -25.70 30.29
CA PHE A 45 31.36 -26.04 29.03
C PHE A 45 30.66 -27.39 29.19
N VAL A 46 29.34 -27.42 28.98
CA VAL A 46 28.50 -28.59 29.20
C VAL A 46 27.90 -29.00 27.85
N ASP A 47 28.38 -30.10 27.26
CA ASP A 47 27.85 -30.68 26.01
C ASP A 47 26.81 -31.77 26.32
N ILE A 48 25.64 -31.68 25.69
CA ILE A 48 24.50 -32.58 25.85
C ILE A 48 24.44 -33.55 24.68
N SER A 49 25.04 -34.73 24.86
CA SER A 49 25.06 -35.78 23.84
C SER A 49 23.71 -36.46 23.65
N GLY A 50 23.33 -36.75 22.40
CA GLY A 50 22.08 -37.43 22.02
C GLY A 50 20.97 -36.48 21.55
N PHE A 51 21.17 -35.18 21.73
CA PHE A 51 20.21 -34.11 21.47
C PHE A 51 19.85 -33.95 19.98
N SER A 52 20.84 -33.87 19.10
CA SER A 52 20.61 -33.68 17.66
C SER A 52 19.79 -34.82 17.04
N ALA A 53 20.04 -36.07 17.45
CA ALA A 53 19.31 -37.23 16.97
C ALA A 53 17.85 -37.26 17.44
N MET A 54 17.58 -36.76 18.64
CA MET A 54 16.22 -36.62 19.17
C MET A 54 15.41 -35.60 18.37
N VAL A 55 15.97 -34.40 18.13
CA VAL A 55 15.29 -33.35 17.34
C VAL A 55 14.99 -33.86 15.94
N ASP A 56 15.93 -34.54 15.28
CA ASP A 56 15.72 -35.13 13.95
C ASP A 56 14.58 -36.16 13.93
N THR A 57 14.45 -36.98 14.99
CA THR A 57 13.37 -37.97 15.10
C THR A 57 12.01 -37.28 15.28
N LEU A 58 11.96 -36.27 16.15
CA LEU A 58 10.72 -35.55 16.47
C LEU A 58 10.25 -34.63 15.34
N MET A 59 11.16 -34.16 14.48
CA MET A 59 10.82 -33.39 13.27
C MET A 59 9.86 -34.13 12.34
N ALA A 60 9.93 -35.47 12.27
CA ALA A 60 9.03 -36.28 11.44
C ALA A 60 7.56 -36.21 11.88
N HIS A 61 7.28 -35.67 13.07
CA HIS A 61 5.97 -35.63 13.69
C HIS A 61 5.35 -34.22 13.74
N GLY A 62 5.91 -33.27 12.98
CA GLY A 62 5.33 -31.93 12.81
C GLY A 62 5.17 -31.18 14.13
N GLN A 63 4.07 -30.43 14.28
CA GLN A 63 3.88 -29.51 15.42
C GLN A 63 3.90 -30.21 16.79
N HIS A 64 3.30 -31.39 16.91
CA HIS A 64 3.33 -32.14 18.18
C HIS A 64 4.76 -32.65 18.50
N GLY A 65 5.56 -32.95 17.46
CA GLY A 65 6.98 -33.25 17.64
C GLY A 65 7.79 -32.05 18.15
N ALA A 66 7.46 -30.82 17.74
CA ALA A 66 8.11 -29.60 18.22
C ALA A 66 7.84 -29.37 19.72
N GLU A 67 6.58 -29.53 20.13
CA GLU A 67 6.16 -29.41 21.54
C GLU A 67 6.90 -30.42 22.43
N VAL A 68 6.91 -31.70 22.01
CA VAL A 68 7.61 -32.77 22.74
C VAL A 68 9.12 -32.49 22.80
N ALA A 69 9.71 -31.96 21.73
CA ALA A 69 11.11 -31.58 21.73
C ALA A 69 11.36 -30.46 22.75
N ALA A 70 10.54 -29.39 22.75
CA ALA A 70 10.65 -28.29 23.69
C ALA A 70 10.53 -28.73 25.16
N ASP A 71 9.59 -29.63 25.47
CA ASP A 71 9.39 -30.17 26.80
C ASP A 71 10.60 -30.99 27.30
N ILE A 72 11.12 -31.90 26.47
CA ILE A 72 12.30 -32.70 26.84
C ILE A 72 13.51 -31.79 27.02
N MET A 73 13.70 -30.82 26.12
CA MET A 73 14.80 -29.88 26.20
C MET A 73 14.73 -29.01 27.46
N ARG A 74 13.55 -28.51 27.84
CA ARG A 74 13.36 -27.78 29.11
C ARG A 74 13.69 -28.67 30.31
N ALA A 75 13.21 -29.91 30.32
CA ALA A 75 13.47 -30.86 31.40
C ALA A 75 14.97 -31.18 31.60
N VAL A 76 15.78 -31.06 30.54
CA VAL A 76 17.23 -31.30 30.58
C VAL A 76 18.01 -30.02 30.92
N LEU A 77 17.68 -28.90 30.27
CA LEU A 77 18.44 -27.65 30.37
C LEU A 77 18.14 -26.89 31.66
N GLU A 78 16.89 -26.84 32.11
CA GLU A 78 16.51 -26.07 33.29
C GLU A 78 17.28 -26.50 34.57
N PRO A 79 17.40 -27.80 34.90
CA PRO A 79 18.19 -28.22 36.06
C PRO A 79 19.70 -27.87 35.95
N VAL A 80 20.25 -27.86 34.74
CA VAL A 80 21.65 -27.49 34.49
C VAL A 80 21.85 -26.00 34.75
N ILE A 81 20.96 -25.18 34.19
CA ILE A 81 20.97 -23.72 34.33
C ILE A 81 20.76 -23.34 35.81
N ASP A 82 19.76 -23.91 36.48
CA ASP A 82 19.49 -23.68 37.90
C ASP A 82 20.70 -24.02 38.77
N THR A 83 21.41 -25.10 38.43
CA THR A 83 22.63 -25.49 39.14
C THR A 83 23.73 -24.45 38.98
N VAL A 84 23.94 -23.91 37.78
CA VAL A 84 24.93 -22.84 37.54
C VAL A 84 24.64 -21.62 38.41
N PHE A 85 23.39 -21.15 38.43
CA PHE A 85 22.99 -20.00 39.25
C PHE A 85 23.05 -20.28 40.75
N SER A 86 22.72 -21.51 41.17
CA SER A 86 22.82 -21.96 42.56
C SER A 86 24.25 -21.97 43.10
N TYR A 87 25.25 -21.92 42.23
CA TYR A 87 26.67 -21.80 42.59
C TYR A 87 27.26 -20.45 42.20
N ARG A 88 26.43 -19.40 42.08
CA ARG A 88 26.82 -18.01 41.76
C ARG A 88 27.48 -17.85 40.38
N GLY A 89 27.31 -18.82 39.49
CA GLY A 89 27.66 -18.65 38.08
C GLY A 89 26.54 -17.98 37.30
N PHE A 90 26.83 -17.65 36.04
CA PHE A 90 25.82 -17.27 35.06
C PHE A 90 26.10 -17.96 33.72
N VAL A 91 25.05 -18.13 32.91
CA VAL A 91 25.14 -18.69 31.56
C VAL A 91 25.55 -17.58 30.58
N SER A 92 26.63 -17.79 29.83
CA SER A 92 27.14 -16.81 28.86
C SER A 92 26.55 -17.01 27.46
N ASN A 93 26.36 -18.26 27.03
CA ASN A 93 25.81 -18.63 25.72
C ASN A 93 25.26 -20.07 25.78
N GLN A 94 24.22 -20.38 25.00
CA GLN A 94 23.66 -21.72 24.80
C GLN A 94 23.71 -22.09 23.30
N ALA A 95 24.81 -22.70 22.87
CA ALA A 95 25.04 -23.03 21.47
C ALA A 95 24.61 -24.45 21.13
N GLY A 96 23.42 -24.59 20.54
CA GLY A 96 22.92 -25.90 20.16
C GLY A 96 22.66 -26.76 21.40
N ASP A 97 23.34 -27.90 21.45
CA ASP A 97 23.33 -28.86 22.55
C ASP A 97 24.34 -28.53 23.67
N ALA A 98 24.97 -27.37 23.66
CA ALA A 98 25.96 -26.98 24.67
C ALA A 98 25.58 -25.72 25.47
N VAL A 99 25.93 -25.73 26.76
CA VAL A 99 25.80 -24.59 27.67
C VAL A 99 27.19 -24.15 28.15
N THR A 100 27.52 -22.88 27.94
CA THR A 100 28.73 -22.26 28.50
C THR A 100 28.37 -21.42 29.70
N ALA A 101 29.01 -21.68 30.83
CA ALA A 101 28.80 -20.96 32.09
C ALA A 101 30.11 -20.35 32.62
N ILE A 102 29.98 -19.21 33.28
CA ILE A 102 31.08 -18.42 33.84
C ILE A 102 30.83 -18.24 35.34
N PHE A 103 31.86 -18.54 36.14
CA PHE A 103 31.89 -18.38 37.59
C PHE A 103 32.91 -17.29 37.94
N PRO A 104 32.49 -16.04 38.20
CA PRO A 104 33.41 -14.94 38.49
C PRO A 104 34.18 -15.15 39.79
N ALA A 105 35.45 -14.73 39.81
CA ALA A 105 36.23 -14.62 41.05
C ALA A 105 35.72 -13.47 41.93
N ASP A 106 35.90 -13.60 43.25
CA ASP A 106 35.56 -12.54 44.21
C ASP A 106 36.46 -11.30 44.03
N GLN A 107 36.07 -10.15 44.62
CA GLN A 107 36.73 -8.84 44.47
C GLN A 107 38.24 -8.80 44.80
N GLY A 108 38.81 -9.87 45.39
CA GLY A 108 40.25 -10.04 45.62
C GLY A 108 41.04 -10.67 44.47
N GLY A 109 40.38 -11.11 43.38
CA GLY A 109 41.02 -11.73 42.22
C GLY A 109 41.48 -13.19 42.41
N ASP A 110 41.17 -13.80 43.57
CA ASP A 110 41.41 -15.21 43.84
C ASP A 110 40.29 -16.06 43.20
N ASP A 111 40.64 -16.78 42.14
CA ASP A 111 39.76 -17.68 41.40
C ASP A 111 39.60 -19.04 42.09
N ARG A 112 40.15 -19.23 43.30
CA ARG A 112 39.93 -20.44 44.12
C ARG A 112 38.46 -20.68 44.43
N ALA A 113 37.73 -19.67 44.88
CA ALA A 113 36.30 -19.79 45.19
C ALA A 113 35.47 -20.06 43.91
N ALA A 114 35.84 -19.42 42.80
CA ALA A 114 35.23 -19.65 41.48
C ALA A 114 35.44 -21.09 40.99
N LEU A 115 36.67 -21.62 41.10
CA LEU A 115 36.99 -22.99 40.74
C LEU A 115 36.25 -24.00 41.63
N GLN A 116 36.17 -23.75 42.93
CA GLN A 116 35.43 -24.59 43.87
C GLN A 116 33.92 -24.61 43.54
N ALA A 117 33.34 -23.45 43.21
CA ALA A 117 31.94 -23.33 42.79
C ALA A 117 31.67 -24.04 41.46
N ALA A 118 32.55 -23.88 40.45
CA ALA A 118 32.43 -24.55 39.17
C ALA A 118 32.54 -26.08 39.29
N LEU A 119 33.44 -26.59 40.14
CA LEU A 119 33.55 -28.01 40.45
C LEU A 119 32.29 -28.55 41.15
N ALA A 120 31.73 -27.80 42.10
CA ALA A 120 30.49 -28.16 42.77
C ALA A 120 29.30 -28.20 41.81
N ALA A 121 29.20 -27.21 40.91
CA ALA A 121 28.21 -27.18 39.84
C ALA A 121 28.37 -28.39 38.91
N ALA A 122 29.59 -28.68 38.43
CA ALA A 122 29.89 -29.80 37.55
C ALA A 122 29.50 -31.16 38.17
N ALA A 123 29.88 -31.40 39.43
CA ALA A 123 29.50 -32.61 40.15
C ALA A 123 27.99 -32.73 40.37
N ARG A 124 27.31 -31.61 40.65
CA ARG A 124 25.86 -31.59 40.82
C ARG A 124 25.14 -31.87 39.51
N ILE A 125 25.56 -31.29 38.39
CA ILE A 125 25.04 -31.56 37.04
C ILE A 125 25.18 -33.05 36.71
N GLN A 126 26.35 -33.65 36.95
CA GLN A 126 26.56 -35.09 36.75
C GLN A 126 25.65 -35.96 37.64
N THR A 127 25.34 -35.50 38.86
CA THR A 127 24.42 -36.20 39.77
C THR A 127 22.97 -36.12 39.28
N ILE A 128 22.52 -34.95 38.81
CA ILE A 128 21.18 -34.76 38.24
C ILE A 128 20.97 -35.65 37.01
N ARG A 129 22.01 -35.77 36.17
CA ARG A 129 22.00 -36.67 35.01
C ARG A 129 21.87 -38.14 35.39
N LYS A 130 22.51 -38.60 36.47
CA LYS A 130 22.36 -40.00 36.95
C LYS A 130 20.93 -40.34 37.37
N SER A 131 20.13 -39.35 37.76
CA SER A 131 18.71 -39.55 38.10
C SER A 131 17.73 -39.45 36.92
N HIS A 132 18.18 -39.01 35.74
CA HIS A 132 17.33 -38.78 34.55
C HIS A 132 18.09 -39.23 33.27
N THR A 133 18.40 -40.52 33.15
CA THR A 133 19.21 -41.03 32.03
C THR A 133 18.43 -41.23 30.73
N ASP A 134 17.15 -41.62 30.85
CA ASP A 134 16.29 -41.93 29.71
C ASP A 134 15.02 -41.07 29.78
N HIS A 135 14.73 -40.33 28.71
CA HIS A 135 13.51 -39.54 28.59
C HIS A 135 12.52 -40.29 27.68
N GLU A 136 11.39 -40.72 28.24
CA GLU A 136 10.32 -41.34 27.47
C GLU A 136 9.43 -40.28 26.82
N SER A 137 9.11 -40.49 25.54
CA SER A 137 8.11 -39.72 24.82
C SER A 137 7.18 -40.65 24.02
N PRO A 138 6.04 -40.14 23.53
CA PRO A 138 5.16 -40.89 22.62
C PRO A 138 5.85 -41.42 21.35
N TYR A 139 7.03 -40.90 21.03
CA TYR A 139 7.78 -41.17 19.80
C TYR A 139 9.07 -41.97 20.02
N GLY A 140 9.39 -42.36 21.25
CA GLY A 140 10.56 -43.17 21.58
C GLY A 140 11.18 -42.82 22.93
N SER A 141 12.20 -43.59 23.32
CA SER A 141 13.04 -43.29 24.48
C SER A 141 14.36 -42.71 24.01
N PHE A 142 14.74 -41.54 24.54
CA PHE A 142 15.95 -40.82 24.16
C PHE A 142 16.93 -40.81 25.35
N ALA A 143 18.10 -41.42 25.14
CA ALA A 143 19.18 -41.41 26.13
C ALA A 143 20.00 -40.12 26.01
N ILE A 144 20.07 -39.34 27.09
CA ILE A 144 20.75 -38.05 27.10
C ILE A 144 22.01 -38.12 27.98
N GLY A 145 23.16 -37.80 27.39
CA GLY A 145 24.46 -37.79 28.05
C GLY A 145 24.93 -36.37 28.31
N VAL A 146 25.73 -36.17 29.36
CA VAL A 146 26.38 -34.88 29.63
C VAL A 146 27.89 -35.07 29.72
N LYS A 147 28.63 -34.26 28.98
CA LYS A 147 30.09 -34.14 29.06
C LYS A 147 30.44 -32.75 29.55
N ILE A 148 31.46 -32.65 30.39
CA ILE A 148 31.82 -31.38 31.00
C ILE A 148 33.30 -31.12 30.81
N GLY A 149 33.62 -29.96 30.22
CA GLY A 149 34.95 -29.37 30.23
C GLY A 149 35.01 -28.20 31.22
N LEU A 150 36.07 -28.12 32.00
CA LEU A 150 36.26 -27.07 33.00
C LEU A 150 37.62 -26.41 32.84
N ALA A 151 37.65 -25.08 32.83
CA ALA A 151 38.89 -24.30 32.83
C ALA A 151 38.82 -23.16 33.84
N ALA A 152 39.95 -22.49 34.08
CA ALA A 152 40.02 -21.28 34.89
C ALA A 152 41.05 -20.31 34.30
N GLY A 153 40.71 -19.03 34.26
CA GLY A 153 41.56 -18.00 33.66
C GLY A 153 40.84 -16.70 33.38
N PRO A 154 41.47 -15.79 32.60
CA PRO A 154 40.85 -14.54 32.19
C PRO A 154 39.77 -14.76 31.13
N VAL A 155 38.67 -14.03 31.28
CA VAL A 155 37.55 -13.93 30.33
C VAL A 155 37.32 -12.45 30.01
N GLU A 156 37.38 -12.12 28.73
CA GLU A 156 37.00 -10.82 28.21
C GLU A 156 35.53 -10.82 27.80
N TRP A 157 34.85 -9.70 28.02
CA TRP A 157 33.47 -9.50 27.58
C TRP A 157 33.31 -8.14 26.90
N GLY A 158 32.32 -8.01 26.03
CA GLY A 158 32.01 -6.74 25.38
C GLY A 158 30.58 -6.64 24.87
N ILE A 159 30.15 -5.39 24.66
CA ILE A 159 28.84 -4.99 24.14
C ILE A 159 29.08 -4.09 22.92
N VAL A 160 28.57 -4.51 21.78
CA VAL A 160 28.65 -3.78 20.52
C VAL A 160 27.27 -3.23 20.20
N ARG A 161 27.14 -1.90 20.05
CA ARG A 161 25.85 -1.21 19.92
C ARG A 161 25.75 -0.55 18.57
N SER A 162 24.55 -0.40 18.01
CA SER A 162 24.32 0.44 16.83
C SER A 162 24.56 1.92 17.14
N THR A 163 24.80 2.73 16.12
CA THR A 163 25.00 4.18 16.23
C THR A 163 23.83 4.92 16.91
N ASP A 164 22.61 4.42 16.74
CA ASP A 164 21.38 4.96 17.35
C ASP A 164 21.05 4.34 18.72
N ASP A 165 21.91 3.45 19.24
CA ASP A 165 21.74 2.73 20.52
C ASP A 165 20.44 1.90 20.62
N ARG A 166 19.79 1.63 19.49
CA ARG A 166 18.55 0.82 19.44
C ARG A 166 18.81 -0.67 19.33
N ARG A 167 20.03 -1.07 18.94
CA ARG A 167 20.45 -2.46 18.78
C ARG A 167 21.77 -2.72 19.47
N ALA A 168 21.93 -3.89 20.05
CA ALA A 168 23.15 -4.32 20.71
C ALA A 168 23.38 -5.82 20.55
N MET A 169 24.64 -6.22 20.52
CA MET A 169 25.11 -7.60 20.62
C MET A 169 26.15 -7.67 21.73
N TYR A 170 26.29 -8.84 22.35
CA TYR A 170 27.32 -9.09 23.35
C TYR A 170 28.20 -10.25 22.93
N TYR A 171 29.38 -10.35 23.55
CA TYR A 171 30.26 -11.49 23.38
C TYR A 171 31.07 -11.75 24.65
N PHE A 172 31.51 -13.00 24.80
CA PHE A 172 32.52 -13.44 25.75
C PHE A 172 33.64 -14.16 24.99
N ARG A 173 34.89 -13.94 25.37
CA ARG A 173 36.06 -14.58 24.75
C ARG A 173 37.20 -14.72 25.72
N GLY A 174 38.23 -15.47 25.35
CA GLY A 174 39.50 -15.52 26.05
C GLY A 174 39.91 -16.93 26.45
N PRO A 175 41.13 -17.10 26.99
CA PRO A 175 41.77 -18.39 27.17
C PRO A 175 40.95 -19.40 27.98
N ALA A 176 40.19 -18.94 28.98
CA ALA A 176 39.37 -19.82 29.80
C ALA A 176 38.16 -20.38 29.02
N ILE A 177 37.52 -19.57 28.17
CA ILE A 177 36.39 -20.00 27.33
C ILE A 177 36.87 -21.04 26.31
N ASP A 178 37.99 -20.76 25.64
CA ASP A 178 38.55 -21.66 24.63
C ASP A 178 39.01 -22.99 25.27
N ALA A 179 39.68 -22.91 26.43
CA ALA A 179 40.24 -24.08 27.08
C ALA A 179 39.18 -25.03 27.69
N CYS A 180 38.03 -24.52 28.16
CA CYS A 180 36.98 -25.40 28.66
C CYS A 180 36.25 -26.13 27.51
N ALA A 181 36.08 -25.49 26.35
CA ALA A 181 35.55 -26.17 25.16
C ALA A 181 36.52 -27.26 24.65
N GLU A 182 37.82 -26.99 24.61
CA GLU A 182 38.83 -27.99 24.21
C GLU A 182 38.92 -29.16 25.21
N ALA A 183 38.73 -28.90 26.51
CA ALA A 183 38.67 -29.95 27.53
C ALA A 183 37.46 -30.87 27.34
N GLU A 184 36.30 -30.35 26.94
CA GLU A 184 35.12 -31.16 26.64
C GLU A 184 35.38 -32.14 25.49
N HIS A 185 36.13 -31.77 24.46
CA HIS A 185 36.42 -32.66 23.33
C HIS A 185 37.17 -33.94 23.73
N GLN A 186 37.82 -33.94 24.90
CA GLN A 186 38.50 -35.11 25.48
C GLN A 186 37.63 -35.90 26.48
N ALA A 187 36.43 -35.39 26.78
CA ALA A 187 35.47 -35.95 27.73
C ALA A 187 34.58 -37.02 27.07
N LYS A 188 34.27 -38.08 27.82
CA LYS A 188 33.19 -39.03 27.49
C LYS A 188 31.94 -38.68 28.29
N ALA A 189 30.78 -39.22 27.88
CA ALA A 189 29.52 -38.97 28.58
C ALA A 189 29.62 -39.43 30.05
N GLY A 190 29.51 -38.49 30.99
CA GLY A 190 29.72 -38.71 32.42
C GLY A 190 31.05 -38.19 32.98
N ASP A 191 32.00 -37.81 32.11
CA ASP A 191 33.29 -37.25 32.53
C ASP A 191 33.16 -35.76 32.87
N ILE A 192 34.02 -35.33 33.81
CA ILE A 192 34.40 -33.93 34.02
C ILE A 192 35.90 -33.86 33.73
N VAL A 193 36.26 -33.18 32.63
CA VAL A 193 37.66 -33.02 32.19
C VAL A 193 38.14 -31.61 32.51
N LEU A 194 39.31 -31.51 33.11
CA LEU A 194 39.96 -30.26 33.44
C LEU A 194 40.90 -29.85 32.30
N ALA A 195 40.89 -28.56 31.97
CA ALA A 195 41.85 -27.97 31.05
C ALA A 195 43.28 -27.98 31.64
N PRO A 196 44.32 -28.00 30.78
CA PRO A 196 45.71 -27.97 31.23
C PRO A 196 46.02 -26.81 32.17
N GLY A 197 46.64 -27.10 33.32
CA GLY A 197 47.04 -26.11 34.33
C GLY A 197 46.03 -25.88 35.46
N VAL A 198 44.84 -26.49 35.38
CA VAL A 198 43.81 -26.43 36.44
C VAL A 198 43.92 -27.62 37.40
N GLU A 199 44.58 -28.70 37.01
CA GLU A 199 44.56 -29.98 37.72
C GLU A 199 45.13 -29.89 39.14
N GLU A 200 46.26 -29.21 39.30
CA GLU A 200 46.93 -29.10 40.60
C GLU A 200 46.06 -28.35 41.62
N ARG A 201 45.33 -27.34 41.15
CA ARG A 201 44.44 -26.53 41.97
C ARG A 201 43.14 -27.26 42.28
N ALA A 202 42.62 -28.01 41.30
CA ALA A 202 41.42 -28.82 41.49
C ALA A 202 41.64 -29.97 42.50
N ARG A 203 42.88 -30.45 42.68
CA ARG A 203 43.21 -31.47 43.69
C ARG A 203 42.94 -31.04 45.14
N GLU A 204 42.80 -29.75 45.40
CA GLU A 204 42.37 -29.25 46.71
C GLU A 204 40.91 -29.62 47.02
N PHE A 205 40.07 -29.80 45.99
CA PHE A 205 38.62 -29.95 46.11
C PHE A 205 38.10 -31.26 45.49
N ALA A 206 38.96 -32.02 44.81
CA ALA A 206 38.57 -33.22 44.09
C ALA A 206 39.73 -34.20 43.91
N THR A 207 39.42 -35.49 43.80
CA THR A 207 40.36 -36.52 43.35
C THR A 207 40.44 -36.48 41.82
N VAL A 208 41.61 -36.15 41.28
CA VAL A 208 41.85 -36.02 39.83
C VAL A 208 42.75 -37.15 39.34
N ASP A 209 42.28 -37.93 38.37
CA ASP A 209 43.07 -38.92 37.64
C ASP A 209 43.63 -38.30 36.35
N VAL A 210 44.95 -38.41 36.15
CA VAL A 210 45.64 -37.90 34.96
C VAL A 210 46.14 -39.10 34.17
N SER A 211 45.21 -39.75 33.45
CA SER A 211 45.48 -40.95 32.65
C SER A 211 45.00 -40.76 31.21
N GLY A 212 45.80 -41.24 30.24
CA GLY A 212 45.46 -41.18 28.81
C GLY A 212 45.47 -39.78 28.19
N GLY A 213 46.24 -38.83 28.76
CA GLY A 213 46.43 -37.49 28.19
C GLY A 213 45.40 -36.42 28.60
N ALA A 214 44.42 -36.77 29.43
CA ALA A 214 43.40 -35.86 29.95
C ALA A 214 43.28 -35.98 31.47
N ALA A 215 42.96 -34.87 32.15
CA ALA A 215 42.77 -34.85 33.60
C ALA A 215 41.28 -34.95 33.96
N ARG A 216 40.87 -36.05 34.60
CA ARG A 216 39.48 -36.38 34.90
C ARG A 216 39.19 -36.29 36.39
N VAL A 217 38.07 -35.69 36.76
CA VAL A 217 37.58 -35.69 38.15
C VAL A 217 36.90 -37.03 38.45
N VAL A 218 37.43 -37.76 39.45
CA VAL A 218 36.91 -39.07 39.88
C VAL A 218 35.87 -38.92 40.99
N ALA A 219 36.16 -38.06 41.97
CA ALA A 219 35.30 -37.76 43.11
C ALA A 219 35.57 -36.33 43.57
N VAL A 220 34.54 -35.62 44.00
CA VAL A 220 34.67 -34.30 44.64
C VAL A 220 34.72 -34.45 46.17
N ALA A 221 35.31 -33.47 46.85
CA ALA A 221 35.39 -33.44 48.31
C ALA A 221 34.01 -33.20 48.96
N ASP A 222 33.85 -33.66 50.20
CA ASP A 222 32.59 -33.52 50.96
C ASP A 222 32.30 -32.08 51.41
N ASP A 223 33.30 -31.19 51.40
CA ASP A 223 33.25 -29.81 51.90
C ASP A 223 33.06 -28.75 50.80
N LEU A 224 32.56 -29.16 49.63
CA LEU A 224 32.14 -28.23 48.59
C LEU A 224 31.02 -27.28 49.07
N PRO A 225 30.94 -26.06 48.50
CA PRO A 225 29.90 -25.10 48.84
C PRO A 225 28.50 -25.71 48.65
N ALA A 226 27.55 -25.30 49.48
CA ALA A 226 26.16 -25.69 49.32
C ALA A 226 25.47 -24.82 48.25
N PRO A 227 24.49 -25.35 47.50
CA PRO A 227 23.74 -24.57 46.54
C PRO A 227 22.93 -23.46 47.26
N ILE A 228 22.92 -22.26 46.68
CA ILE A 228 22.12 -21.13 47.14
C ILE A 228 20.84 -20.98 46.31
N VAL A 229 19.82 -20.34 46.88
CA VAL A 229 18.67 -19.89 46.11
C VAL A 229 19.04 -18.56 45.45
N PRO A 230 19.09 -18.45 44.11
CA PRO A 230 19.45 -17.21 43.44
C PRO A 230 18.39 -16.13 43.70
N GLN A 231 18.82 -14.96 44.20
CA GLN A 231 17.97 -13.78 44.34
C GLN A 231 18.34 -12.79 43.24
N LEU A 232 17.49 -12.68 42.22
CA LEU A 232 17.77 -11.86 41.04
C LEU A 232 16.63 -10.84 40.84
N PRO A 233 16.92 -9.55 40.62
CA PRO A 233 15.89 -8.55 40.35
C PRO A 233 15.18 -8.83 39.01
N PRO A 234 13.96 -8.33 38.79
CA PRO A 234 13.33 -8.43 37.47
C PRO A 234 14.20 -7.70 36.41
N PRO A 235 14.40 -8.27 35.23
CA PRO A 235 15.24 -7.66 34.21
C PRO A 235 14.55 -6.46 33.55
N ASP A 236 15.33 -5.49 33.09
CA ASP A 236 14.84 -4.28 32.41
C ASP A 236 14.46 -4.61 30.97
N LEU A 237 13.15 -4.56 30.68
CA LEU A 237 12.60 -4.91 29.37
C LEU A 237 13.06 -3.95 28.26
N ASP A 238 13.22 -2.66 28.56
CA ASP A 238 13.67 -1.66 27.57
C ASP A 238 15.14 -1.91 27.19
N LEU A 239 15.94 -2.34 28.16
CA LEU A 239 17.34 -2.70 27.93
C LEU A 239 17.46 -4.02 27.14
N MET A 240 16.63 -5.01 27.48
CA MET A 240 16.58 -6.30 26.76
C MET A 240 16.10 -6.13 25.31
N ALA A 241 15.17 -5.20 25.07
CA ALA A 241 14.65 -4.90 23.73
C ALA A 241 15.73 -4.39 22.75
N ARG A 242 16.92 -4.01 23.24
CA ARG A 242 18.09 -3.66 22.41
C ARG A 242 18.78 -4.89 21.82
N TYR A 243 18.70 -6.04 22.50
CA TYR A 243 19.36 -7.28 22.07
C TYR A 243 18.42 -8.19 21.28
N PHE A 244 17.14 -8.21 21.66
CA PHE A 244 16.12 -9.05 21.03
C PHE A 244 14.85 -8.23 20.75
N PRO A 245 14.14 -8.48 19.63
CA PRO A 245 12.87 -7.80 19.37
C PRO A 245 11.87 -8.05 20.50
N LEU A 246 11.06 -7.04 20.85
CA LEU A 246 10.07 -7.15 21.93
C LEU A 246 9.10 -8.33 21.72
N SER A 247 8.75 -8.62 20.46
CA SER A 247 7.92 -9.78 20.10
C SER A 247 8.55 -11.12 20.50
N VAL A 248 9.88 -11.24 20.53
CA VAL A 248 10.54 -12.48 20.99
C VAL A 248 10.56 -12.53 22.52
N LEU A 249 10.67 -11.38 23.18
CA LEU A 249 10.76 -11.28 24.64
C LEU A 249 9.43 -11.51 25.35
N THR A 250 8.30 -11.19 24.73
CA THR A 250 6.98 -11.18 25.40
C THR A 250 6.01 -12.25 24.91
N GLN A 251 6.41 -13.07 23.95
CA GLN A 251 5.49 -13.99 23.27
C GLN A 251 5.59 -15.39 23.85
N GLU A 252 4.46 -15.96 24.27
CA GLU A 252 4.37 -17.33 24.78
C GLU A 252 4.53 -18.33 23.61
N TYR A 253 5.77 -18.63 23.22
CA TYR A 253 6.07 -19.67 22.24
C TYR A 253 6.59 -20.94 22.91
N SER A 254 6.00 -22.09 22.56
CA SER A 254 6.54 -23.43 22.88
C SER A 254 7.53 -23.97 21.83
N GLY A 255 7.99 -23.12 20.91
CA GLY A 255 8.81 -23.53 19.76
C GLY A 255 7.98 -24.06 18.58
N GLU A 256 8.43 -23.81 17.35
CA GLU A 256 7.76 -24.24 16.12
C GLU A 256 8.75 -24.76 15.07
N PHE A 257 8.32 -25.71 14.23
CA PHE A 257 9.08 -26.09 13.04
C PHE A 257 8.75 -25.16 11.89
N ARG A 258 9.77 -24.52 11.32
CA ARG A 258 9.60 -23.63 10.17
C ARG A 258 10.81 -23.65 9.25
N TRP A 259 10.60 -23.25 8.00
CA TRP A 259 11.71 -23.04 7.07
C TRP A 259 12.51 -21.81 7.49
N VAL A 260 13.83 -21.99 7.60
CA VAL A 260 14.76 -20.94 8.01
C VAL A 260 15.94 -20.93 7.05
N VAL A 261 16.31 -19.75 6.57
CA VAL A 261 17.59 -19.50 5.91
C VAL A 261 18.61 -19.28 7.03
N ASN A 262 19.52 -20.23 7.17
CA ASN A 262 20.57 -20.21 8.18
C ASN A 262 21.84 -19.66 7.56
N VAL A 263 22.36 -18.56 8.10
CA VAL A 263 23.57 -17.91 7.62
C VAL A 263 24.61 -17.90 8.72
N PHE A 264 25.75 -18.55 8.45
CA PHE A 264 26.94 -18.46 9.28
C PHE A 264 28.00 -17.63 8.56
N VAL A 265 28.55 -16.62 9.23
CA VAL A 265 29.62 -15.77 8.71
C VAL A 265 30.87 -15.91 9.57
N ALA A 266 32.00 -16.26 8.96
CA ALA A 266 33.29 -16.37 9.63
C ALA A 266 34.01 -15.01 9.65
N LEU A 267 34.63 -14.68 10.79
CA LEU A 267 35.36 -13.43 11.01
C LEU A 267 36.82 -13.70 11.45
N PRO A 268 37.62 -14.47 10.68
CA PRO A 268 38.94 -14.93 11.12
C PRO A 268 39.99 -13.81 11.26
N THR A 269 39.76 -12.66 10.63
CA THR A 269 40.71 -11.53 10.62
C THR A 269 40.41 -10.45 11.68
N VAL A 270 39.29 -10.56 12.40
CA VAL A 270 38.92 -9.61 13.45
C VAL A 270 39.74 -9.88 14.71
N ARG A 271 40.75 -9.03 14.97
CA ARG A 271 41.69 -9.17 16.10
C ARG A 271 41.44 -8.14 17.20
N THR A 272 40.84 -7.01 16.87
CA THR A 272 40.66 -5.88 17.78
C THR A 272 39.20 -5.52 17.98
N THR A 273 38.86 -4.94 19.15
CA THR A 273 37.50 -4.46 19.45
C THR A 273 37.04 -3.39 18.46
N VAL A 274 37.96 -2.55 17.96
CA VAL A 274 37.65 -1.53 16.95
C VAL A 274 37.22 -2.16 15.63
N GLN A 275 37.96 -3.17 15.13
CA GLN A 275 37.59 -3.89 13.91
C GLN A 275 36.22 -4.57 14.05
N LEU A 276 35.98 -5.21 15.20
CA LEU A 276 34.71 -5.87 15.49
C LEU A 276 33.56 -4.86 15.53
N HIS A 277 33.75 -3.72 16.19
CA HIS A 277 32.74 -2.68 16.28
C HIS A 277 32.39 -2.12 14.89
N THR A 278 33.39 -1.79 14.07
CA THR A 278 33.17 -1.31 12.70
C THR A 278 32.43 -2.33 11.85
N PHE A 279 32.83 -3.61 11.91
CA PHE A 279 32.13 -4.68 11.20
C PHE A 279 30.67 -4.80 11.62
N MET A 280 30.40 -4.80 12.92
CA MET A 280 29.05 -4.91 13.46
C MET A 280 28.18 -3.69 13.15
N GLN A 281 28.75 -2.47 12.99
CA GLN A 281 27.98 -1.34 12.49
C GLN A 281 27.45 -1.60 11.08
N THR A 282 28.30 -2.09 10.17
CA THR A 282 27.88 -2.47 8.82
C THR A 282 26.80 -3.57 8.87
N VAL A 283 26.95 -4.56 9.76
CA VAL A 283 25.93 -5.61 9.97
C VAL A 283 24.61 -5.00 10.44
N PHE A 284 24.60 -4.10 11.44
CA PHE A 284 23.37 -3.47 11.92
C PHE A 284 22.71 -2.58 10.84
N GLU A 285 23.50 -1.84 10.07
CA GLU A 285 22.98 -1.04 8.95
C GLU A 285 22.30 -1.93 7.90
N LEU A 286 23.00 -2.97 7.45
CA LEU A 286 22.48 -3.91 6.45
C LEU A 286 21.30 -4.73 6.99
N GLN A 287 21.32 -5.10 8.26
CA GLN A 287 20.18 -5.74 8.94
C GLN A 287 18.94 -4.84 8.91
N GLY A 288 19.11 -3.51 9.03
CA GLY A 288 18.00 -2.56 8.91
C GLY A 288 17.37 -2.55 7.51
N ARG A 289 18.16 -2.84 6.47
CA ARG A 289 17.73 -2.86 5.05
C ARG A 289 17.16 -4.22 4.64
N TYR A 290 17.89 -5.29 4.91
CA TYR A 290 17.60 -6.65 4.45
C TYR A 290 16.90 -7.52 5.50
N GLY A 291 16.64 -6.99 6.69
CA GLY A 291 16.12 -7.78 7.80
C GLY A 291 17.16 -8.78 8.31
N GLY A 292 16.70 -9.95 8.71
CA GLY A 292 17.54 -10.97 9.33
C GLY A 292 17.66 -10.75 10.83
N PHE A 293 17.56 -11.84 11.58
CA PHE A 293 17.72 -11.87 13.02
C PHE A 293 19.15 -12.30 13.35
N VAL A 294 19.98 -11.34 13.75
CA VAL A 294 21.34 -11.59 14.21
C VAL A 294 21.24 -12.26 15.58
N ASN A 295 21.47 -13.57 15.61
CA ASN A 295 21.19 -14.40 16.78
C ASN A 295 22.33 -14.35 17.80
N ARG A 296 23.56 -14.60 17.36
CA ARG A 296 24.73 -14.64 18.25
C ARG A 296 26.01 -14.22 17.55
N LEU A 297 26.92 -13.65 18.33
CA LEU A 297 28.31 -13.42 17.98
C LEU A 297 29.17 -14.26 18.93
N ASP A 298 29.79 -15.31 18.39
CA ASP A 298 30.48 -16.30 19.21
C ASP A 298 32.00 -16.31 18.96
N PHE A 299 32.76 -16.62 20.00
CA PHE A 299 34.22 -16.73 19.98
C PHE A 299 34.63 -18.08 20.57
N GLY A 300 35.33 -18.89 19.79
CA GLY A 300 35.84 -20.18 20.25
C GLY A 300 37.00 -20.69 19.41
N ASP A 301 37.17 -22.02 19.40
CA ASP A 301 38.25 -22.75 18.72
C ASP A 301 38.45 -22.39 17.23
N LYS A 302 37.39 -21.93 16.57
CA LYS A 302 37.34 -21.59 15.14
C LYS A 302 37.39 -20.09 14.84
N GLY A 303 37.66 -19.26 15.84
CA GLY A 303 37.63 -17.80 15.73
C GLY A 303 36.21 -17.21 15.83
N ALA A 304 36.10 -15.92 15.57
CA ALA A 304 34.83 -15.19 15.69
C ALA A 304 33.87 -15.60 14.56
N ASN A 305 32.62 -15.91 14.90
CA ASN A 305 31.58 -16.21 13.93
C ASN A 305 30.26 -15.54 14.30
N LEU A 306 29.44 -15.28 13.28
CA LEU A 306 28.15 -14.62 13.41
C LEU A 306 27.07 -15.54 12.85
N LEU A 307 26.01 -15.78 13.63
CA LEU A 307 24.84 -16.53 13.20
C LEU A 307 23.68 -15.59 12.96
N ILE A 308 23.09 -15.68 11.77
CA ILE A 308 21.94 -14.86 11.36
C ILE A 308 20.88 -15.77 10.75
N PHE A 309 19.62 -15.51 11.10
CA PHE A 309 18.47 -16.22 10.56
C PHE A 309 17.57 -15.31 9.74
N TRP A 310 17.11 -15.77 8.58
CA TRP A 310 15.90 -15.27 7.94
C TRP A 310 14.86 -16.39 7.99
N GLY A 311 13.58 -16.06 8.18
CA GLY A 311 12.55 -17.06 8.43
C GLY A 311 12.18 -17.20 9.90
N ALA A 312 13.04 -16.81 10.86
CA ALA A 312 12.79 -16.92 12.31
C ALA A 312 13.34 -15.70 13.08
N PRO A 313 12.55 -15.05 13.97
CA PRO A 313 11.14 -15.29 14.29
C PRO A 313 10.18 -14.87 13.16
N VAL A 314 10.72 -14.22 12.13
CA VAL A 314 9.98 -13.57 11.07
C VAL A 314 10.37 -14.16 9.72
N ALA A 315 9.40 -14.72 9.01
CA ALA A 315 9.55 -15.15 7.62
C ALA A 315 8.99 -14.14 6.61
N HIS A 316 9.65 -14.09 5.45
CA HIS A 316 9.26 -13.41 4.22
C HIS A 316 9.53 -14.33 3.02
N GLU A 317 8.73 -14.30 1.95
CA GLU A 317 8.94 -15.29 0.86
C GLU A 317 10.21 -15.07 0.02
N ASN A 318 10.97 -13.98 0.25
CA ASN A 318 12.27 -13.76 -0.39
C ASN A 318 13.43 -13.77 0.61
N ASP A 319 13.27 -14.46 1.74
CA ASP A 319 14.30 -14.59 2.76
C ASP A 319 15.62 -15.12 2.22
N ILE A 320 15.58 -16.02 1.22
CA ILE A 320 16.77 -16.48 0.50
C ILE A 320 17.44 -15.29 -0.21
N GLN A 321 16.70 -14.56 -1.05
CA GLN A 321 17.21 -13.40 -1.77
C GLN A 321 17.77 -12.33 -0.82
N ARG A 322 17.04 -12.01 0.25
CA ARG A 322 17.46 -11.02 1.26
C ARG A 322 18.75 -11.43 1.96
N ALA A 323 18.89 -12.71 2.30
CA ALA A 323 20.10 -13.24 2.91
C ALA A 323 21.31 -13.17 1.96
N LEU A 324 21.13 -13.54 0.68
CA LEU A 324 22.19 -13.48 -0.33
C LEU A 324 22.58 -12.03 -0.68
N GLU A 325 21.61 -11.13 -0.86
CA GLU A 325 21.86 -9.69 -1.05
C GLU A 325 22.56 -9.06 0.16
N PHE A 326 22.16 -9.44 1.37
CA PHE A 326 22.83 -9.01 2.59
C PHE A 326 24.31 -9.41 2.57
N LEU A 327 24.63 -10.65 2.19
CA LEU A 327 26.02 -11.13 2.14
C LEU A 327 26.85 -10.42 1.07
N LEU A 328 26.28 -10.21 -0.13
CA LEU A 328 26.97 -9.47 -1.20
C LEU A 328 27.21 -8.00 -0.83
N ASP A 329 26.22 -7.32 -0.25
CA ASP A 329 26.38 -5.95 0.23
C ASP A 329 27.34 -5.89 1.44
N LEU A 330 27.34 -6.89 2.31
CA LEU A 330 28.29 -6.97 3.42
C LEU A 330 29.72 -7.11 2.88
N GLN A 331 29.94 -8.00 1.90
CA GLN A 331 31.24 -8.21 1.27
C GLN A 331 31.79 -6.96 0.58
N THR A 332 30.94 -6.13 -0.02
CA THR A 332 31.35 -4.89 -0.69
C THR A 332 31.59 -3.72 0.27
N ARG A 333 30.92 -3.71 1.44
CA ARG A 333 30.97 -2.61 2.41
C ARG A 333 31.95 -2.82 3.57
N THR A 334 32.53 -3.99 3.70
CA THR A 334 33.57 -4.26 4.71
C THR A 334 34.91 -4.61 4.07
N SER A 335 35.99 -4.22 4.75
CA SER A 335 37.35 -4.62 4.39
C SER A 335 37.75 -5.98 4.97
N ILE A 336 36.89 -6.57 5.80
CA ILE A 336 37.06 -7.91 6.35
C ILE A 336 36.54 -8.93 5.32
N PRO A 337 37.32 -9.95 4.95
CA PRO A 337 36.84 -11.00 4.04
C PRO A 337 35.62 -11.69 4.65
N VAL A 338 34.49 -11.64 3.94
CA VAL A 338 33.24 -12.28 4.35
C VAL A 338 33.21 -13.67 3.77
N SER A 339 33.45 -14.67 4.61
CA SER A 339 33.28 -16.08 4.27
C SER A 339 32.00 -16.59 4.91
N ALA A 340 31.07 -17.13 4.13
CA ALA A 340 29.76 -17.49 4.63
C ALA A 340 29.26 -18.84 4.12
N GLY A 341 28.44 -19.49 4.95
CA GLY A 341 27.68 -20.68 4.60
C GLY A 341 26.19 -20.42 4.76
N VAL A 342 25.42 -20.75 3.73
CA VAL A 342 23.97 -20.54 3.69
C VAL A 342 23.26 -21.87 3.42
N SER A 343 22.21 -22.16 4.18
CA SER A 343 21.32 -23.28 3.89
C SER A 343 19.86 -22.89 4.11
N TYR A 344 18.95 -23.57 3.42
CA TYR A 344 17.51 -23.35 3.59
C TYR A 344 16.80 -24.66 3.92
N ARG A 345 16.47 -24.85 5.20
CA ARG A 345 15.84 -26.08 5.71
C ARG A 345 14.87 -25.80 6.85
N ILE A 346 13.95 -26.74 7.06
CA ILE A 346 13.10 -26.75 8.26
C ILE A 346 14.00 -26.84 9.50
N SER A 347 13.76 -25.95 10.46
CA SER A 347 14.43 -25.87 11.75
C SER A 347 13.40 -25.64 12.85
N HIS A 348 13.67 -26.13 14.06
CA HIS A 348 12.90 -25.79 15.25
C HIS A 348 13.32 -24.41 15.75
N ALA A 349 12.44 -23.42 15.74
CA ALA A 349 12.70 -22.07 16.22
C ALA A 349 11.91 -21.80 17.51
N GLY A 350 12.58 -21.38 18.58
CA GLY A 350 11.93 -21.12 19.86
C GLY A 350 12.89 -20.65 20.95
N ALA A 351 12.32 -20.15 22.06
CA ALA A 351 13.06 -19.86 23.29
C ALA A 351 13.30 -21.17 24.06
N MET A 352 14.56 -21.46 24.36
CA MET A 352 14.99 -22.69 24.99
C MET A 352 15.83 -22.38 26.24
N GLY A 353 15.66 -23.16 27.31
CA GLY A 353 16.42 -22.97 28.54
C GLY A 353 15.56 -23.22 29.78
N GLY A 354 15.75 -22.41 30.81
CA GLY A 354 14.99 -22.45 32.06
C GLY A 354 14.64 -21.06 32.55
N SER A 355 13.82 -20.97 33.59
CA SER A 355 13.29 -19.69 34.10
C SER A 355 14.33 -18.61 34.46
N LEU A 356 15.60 -18.99 34.67
CA LEU A 356 16.70 -18.08 35.00
C LEU A 356 17.51 -17.59 33.78
N ALA A 357 17.53 -18.35 32.69
CA ALA A 357 18.22 -18.01 31.44
C ALA A 357 17.69 -18.86 30.28
N GLU A 358 17.37 -18.20 29.18
CA GLU A 358 16.90 -18.82 27.95
C GLU A 358 17.70 -18.28 26.76
N GLU A 359 17.59 -18.96 25.62
CA GLU A 359 18.09 -18.50 24.35
C GLU A 359 17.06 -18.76 23.25
N TYR A 360 16.75 -17.74 22.47
CA TYR A 360 15.92 -17.90 21.27
C TYR A 360 16.82 -18.27 20.10
N THR A 361 16.72 -19.49 19.58
CA THR A 361 17.55 -19.94 18.46
C THR A 361 16.83 -20.98 17.59
N CYS A 362 17.42 -21.28 16.44
CA CYS A 362 16.98 -22.35 15.55
C CYS A 362 17.83 -23.62 15.77
N TYR A 363 17.20 -24.78 15.69
CA TYR A 363 17.84 -26.10 15.76
C TYR A 363 17.47 -26.95 14.54
N GLY A 364 18.43 -27.75 14.07
CA GLY A 364 18.19 -28.75 13.04
C GLY A 364 19.33 -28.86 12.04
N ARG A 365 19.17 -29.78 11.08
CA ARG A 365 20.19 -30.07 10.07
C ARG A 365 20.58 -28.85 9.23
N GLY A 366 19.68 -27.87 9.03
CA GLY A 366 19.99 -26.62 8.32
C GLY A 366 21.09 -25.81 8.99
N VAL A 367 20.92 -25.49 10.27
CA VAL A 367 21.91 -24.73 11.07
C VAL A 367 23.28 -25.40 11.02
N ASN A 368 23.31 -26.72 11.19
CA ASN A 368 24.54 -27.52 11.11
C ASN A 368 25.17 -27.47 9.71
N LEU A 369 24.37 -27.57 8.64
CA LEU A 369 24.87 -27.51 7.27
C LEU A 369 25.49 -26.14 6.95
N ALA A 370 24.82 -25.04 7.29
CA ALA A 370 25.34 -23.69 7.11
C ALA A 370 26.69 -23.48 7.84
N ALA A 371 26.81 -23.96 9.08
CA ALA A 371 28.07 -23.90 9.83
C ALA A 371 29.20 -24.68 9.14
N ARG A 372 28.90 -25.84 8.53
CA ARG A 372 29.89 -26.65 7.80
C ARG A 372 30.28 -26.03 6.47
N LEU A 373 29.33 -25.49 5.72
CA LEU A 373 29.58 -24.75 4.48
C LEU A 373 30.53 -23.57 4.73
N MET A 374 30.26 -22.79 5.79
CA MET A 374 31.14 -21.70 6.20
C MET A 374 32.56 -22.20 6.54
N GLN A 375 32.70 -23.32 7.25
CA GLN A 375 34.01 -23.88 7.62
C GLN A 375 34.85 -24.35 6.42
N THR A 376 34.22 -24.77 5.33
CA THR A 376 34.90 -25.21 4.11
C THR A 376 35.07 -24.11 3.07
N SER A 377 34.46 -22.93 3.28
CA SER A 377 34.59 -21.78 2.38
C SER A 377 35.99 -21.17 2.43
N SER A 378 36.54 -20.75 1.29
CA SER A 378 37.77 -19.97 1.26
C SER A 378 37.51 -18.53 1.71
N PRO A 379 38.54 -17.76 2.10
CA PRO A 379 38.38 -16.34 2.43
C PRO A 379 37.67 -15.54 1.33
N GLY A 380 36.46 -15.04 1.60
CA GLY A 380 35.64 -14.30 0.65
C GLY A 380 34.61 -15.13 -0.14
N ASP A 381 34.59 -16.46 0.01
CA ASP A 381 33.59 -17.32 -0.64
C ASP A 381 32.27 -17.35 0.16
N ILE A 382 31.16 -17.29 -0.57
CA ILE A 382 29.82 -17.54 -0.03
C ILE A 382 29.33 -18.85 -0.62
N LEU A 383 29.24 -19.89 0.22
CA LEU A 383 28.79 -21.22 -0.18
C LEU A 383 27.34 -21.46 0.23
N VAL A 384 26.55 -22.01 -0.69
CA VAL A 384 25.13 -22.30 -0.49
C VAL A 384 24.81 -23.77 -0.79
N ASP A 385 23.76 -24.30 -0.17
CA ASP A 385 23.24 -25.63 -0.48
C ASP A 385 22.37 -25.65 -1.75
N GLU A 386 22.05 -26.84 -2.24
CA GLU A 386 21.22 -27.03 -3.45
C GLU A 386 19.84 -26.37 -3.36
N ASP A 387 19.22 -26.42 -2.19
CA ASP A 387 17.91 -25.84 -1.94
C ASP A 387 17.92 -24.32 -2.09
N VAL A 388 18.98 -23.65 -1.63
CA VAL A 388 19.20 -22.22 -1.85
C VAL A 388 19.51 -21.95 -3.32
N ALA A 389 20.40 -22.73 -3.93
CA ALA A 389 20.84 -22.51 -5.31
C ALA A 389 19.69 -22.58 -6.32
N GLN A 390 18.85 -23.63 -6.26
CA GLN A 390 17.71 -23.81 -7.17
C GLN A 390 16.67 -22.69 -7.08
N ARG A 391 16.53 -22.07 -5.89
CA ARG A 391 15.58 -20.97 -5.66
C ARG A 391 16.16 -19.60 -5.99
N ALA A 392 17.49 -19.49 -6.10
CA ALA A 392 18.20 -18.24 -6.31
C ALA A 392 18.78 -18.10 -7.74
N GLU A 393 18.86 -19.16 -8.54
CA GLU A 393 19.50 -19.17 -9.88
C GLU A 393 18.91 -18.18 -10.89
N GLN A 394 17.67 -17.72 -10.67
CA GLN A 394 17.04 -16.72 -11.54
C GLN A 394 17.60 -15.30 -11.30
N HIS A 395 17.91 -14.98 -10.05
CA HIS A 395 18.28 -13.62 -9.62
C HIS A 395 19.80 -13.48 -9.32
N PHE A 396 20.52 -14.59 -9.19
CA PHE A 396 21.93 -14.61 -8.79
C PHE A 396 22.76 -15.55 -9.67
N ASP A 397 24.02 -15.17 -9.89
CA ASP A 397 25.03 -15.99 -10.55
C ASP A 397 25.64 -16.99 -9.54
N LEU A 398 25.39 -18.28 -9.80
CA LEU A 398 25.71 -19.39 -8.91
C LEU A 398 26.43 -20.50 -9.69
N GLU A 399 27.59 -20.93 -9.21
CA GLU A 399 28.37 -22.02 -9.82
C GLU A 399 28.30 -23.28 -8.95
N PHE A 400 28.11 -24.44 -9.58
CA PHE A 400 28.14 -25.72 -8.89
C PHE A 400 29.58 -26.18 -8.65
N LEU A 401 29.98 -26.33 -7.37
CA LEU A 401 31.33 -26.75 -6.97
C LEU A 401 31.48 -28.28 -6.80
N GLY A 402 30.39 -29.04 -6.86
CA GLY A 402 30.39 -30.50 -6.71
C GLY A 402 29.76 -31.01 -5.41
N GLU A 403 29.89 -32.31 -5.17
CA GLU A 403 29.39 -33.01 -3.99
C GLU A 403 30.46 -33.16 -2.90
N GLN A 404 30.17 -32.72 -1.67
CA GLN A 404 31.09 -32.75 -0.54
C GLN A 404 30.53 -33.57 0.64
N SER A 405 31.41 -34.16 1.45
CA SER A 405 31.03 -34.93 2.64
C SER A 405 31.26 -34.11 3.91
N PHE A 406 30.22 -33.97 4.73
CA PHE A 406 30.28 -33.23 5.99
C PHE A 406 30.04 -34.14 7.20
N LYS A 407 30.78 -33.90 8.29
CA LYS A 407 30.58 -34.62 9.56
C LYS A 407 29.15 -34.37 10.08
N GLY A 408 28.41 -35.45 10.32
CA GLY A 408 27.00 -35.40 10.75
C GLY A 408 25.98 -35.63 9.63
N PHE A 409 26.43 -35.79 8.38
CA PHE A 409 25.57 -36.10 7.23
C PHE A 409 26.00 -37.44 6.63
N ALA A 410 25.05 -38.37 6.46
CA ALA A 410 25.31 -39.67 5.83
C ALA A 410 25.54 -39.53 4.32
N ASP A 411 24.77 -38.65 3.67
CA ASP A 411 24.84 -38.39 2.24
C ASP A 411 25.77 -37.23 1.90
N LYS A 412 26.38 -37.28 0.72
CA LYS A 412 27.12 -36.13 0.18
C LYS A 412 26.16 -34.99 -0.12
N GLN A 413 26.58 -33.76 0.16
CA GLN A 413 25.79 -32.56 -0.07
C GLN A 413 26.30 -31.84 -1.32
N ARG A 414 25.38 -31.39 -2.18
CA ARG A 414 25.69 -30.58 -3.36
C ARG A 414 25.93 -29.13 -2.94
N VAL A 415 27.08 -28.58 -3.32
CA VAL A 415 27.54 -27.26 -2.89
C VAL A 415 27.67 -26.32 -4.09
N TYR A 416 27.20 -25.08 -3.91
CA TYR A 416 27.26 -24.02 -4.91
C TYR A 416 27.96 -22.79 -4.34
N GLN A 417 28.61 -21.99 -5.20
CA GLN A 417 29.21 -20.71 -4.85
C GLN A 417 28.41 -19.57 -5.45
N LEU A 418 28.11 -18.56 -4.63
CA LEU A 418 27.49 -17.30 -5.05
C LEU A 418 28.56 -16.32 -5.53
N PHE A 419 28.34 -15.72 -6.72
CA PHE A 419 29.23 -14.70 -7.29
C PHE A 419 28.62 -13.28 -7.29
N ASP A 420 27.51 -13.06 -8.00
CA ASP A 420 26.90 -11.72 -8.15
C ASP A 420 25.40 -11.78 -8.50
N ARG A 421 24.77 -10.63 -8.75
CA ARG A 421 23.38 -10.45 -9.18
C ARG A 421 23.21 -10.63 -10.70
N ARG A 422 22.02 -11.07 -11.13
CA ARG A 422 21.55 -10.95 -12.53
C ARG A 422 20.75 -9.65 -12.74
N GLU A 423 20.75 -9.10 -13.97
CA GLU A 423 19.89 -7.96 -14.37
C GLU A 423 18.55 -8.47 -14.94
N ASP A 424 17.40 -7.88 -14.53
CA ASP A 424 16.04 -8.31 -14.94
C ASP A 424 15.24 -7.24 -15.75
N HIS A 425 14.34 -7.72 -16.64
CA HIS A 425 13.36 -6.99 -17.48
C HIS A 425 11.89 -7.25 -17.01
N ASP A 426 10.95 -6.34 -17.34
CA ASP A 426 9.51 -6.26 -16.96
C ASP A 426 8.72 -7.60 -16.78
N GLU A 427 8.10 -7.79 -15.60
CA GLU A 427 7.46 -9.05 -15.15
C GLU A 427 5.90 -9.11 -15.18
N LEU A 428 5.17 -8.10 -15.66
CA LEU A 428 3.68 -8.06 -15.56
C LEU A 428 2.95 -9.22 -16.29
N PHE A 429 3.58 -9.80 -17.31
CA PHE A 429 3.07 -10.98 -18.03
C PHE A 429 4.20 -11.99 -18.28
N ARG A 430 4.47 -12.83 -17.27
CA ARG A 430 5.57 -13.82 -17.26
C ARG A 430 5.59 -14.82 -18.43
N TRP A 431 4.47 -15.02 -19.13
CA TRP A 431 4.37 -15.99 -20.22
C TRP A 431 3.76 -15.36 -21.48
N PRO A 432 4.17 -15.79 -22.69
CA PRO A 432 3.59 -15.30 -23.93
C PRO A 432 2.09 -15.52 -24.04
N MET A 433 1.42 -14.68 -24.83
CA MET A 433 0.01 -14.83 -25.17
C MET A 433 -0.23 -16.13 -25.97
N ALA A 434 -1.08 -17.03 -25.45
CA ALA A 434 -1.48 -18.26 -26.13
C ALA A 434 -2.88 -18.15 -26.75
N GLY A 435 -3.07 -18.71 -27.95
CA GLY A 435 -4.38 -18.93 -28.59
C GLY A 435 -5.17 -17.70 -29.04
N ARG A 436 -4.52 -16.54 -29.23
CA ARG A 436 -5.17 -15.26 -29.58
C ARG A 436 -4.56 -14.55 -30.78
N GLN A 437 -3.93 -15.31 -31.66
CA GLN A 437 -3.21 -14.80 -32.82
C GLN A 437 -4.14 -14.05 -33.78
N ARG A 438 -5.40 -14.50 -33.90
CA ARG A 438 -6.40 -13.84 -34.76
C ARG A 438 -6.79 -12.46 -34.21
N GLU A 439 -7.12 -12.39 -32.93
CA GLU A 439 -7.52 -11.15 -32.26
C GLU A 439 -6.37 -10.15 -32.17
N LEU A 440 -5.14 -10.64 -31.94
CA LEU A 440 -3.93 -9.82 -31.96
C LEU A 440 -3.72 -9.21 -33.34
N HIS A 441 -3.81 -10.00 -34.41
CA HIS A 441 -3.67 -9.49 -35.78
C HIS A 441 -4.76 -8.46 -36.15
N GLN A 442 -6.00 -8.68 -35.70
CA GLN A 442 -7.09 -7.71 -35.92
C GLN A 442 -6.82 -6.36 -35.24
N LEU A 443 -6.23 -6.36 -34.03
CA LEU A 443 -5.84 -5.12 -33.36
C LEU A 443 -4.67 -4.42 -34.07
N GLU A 444 -3.67 -5.18 -34.54
CA GLU A 444 -2.55 -4.64 -35.30
C GLU A 444 -3.01 -3.97 -36.60
N GLU A 445 -3.85 -4.65 -37.39
CA GLU A 445 -4.41 -4.11 -38.63
C GLU A 445 -5.26 -2.86 -38.37
N PHE A 446 -6.02 -2.85 -37.27
CA PHE A 446 -6.84 -1.71 -36.90
C PHE A 446 -6.00 -0.48 -36.53
N LEU A 447 -4.89 -0.67 -35.82
CA LEU A 447 -4.01 0.42 -35.37
C LEU A 447 -3.03 0.91 -36.46
N ALA A 448 -2.84 0.15 -37.54
CA ALA A 448 -1.92 0.49 -38.63
C ALA A 448 -2.06 1.92 -39.22
N PRO A 449 -3.27 2.52 -39.36
CA PRO A 449 -3.42 3.89 -39.86
C PRO A 449 -2.68 4.95 -39.04
N LEU A 450 -2.37 4.69 -37.77
CA LEU A 450 -1.60 5.60 -36.93
C LEU A 450 -0.17 5.82 -37.46
N ALA A 451 0.42 4.80 -38.09
CA ALA A 451 1.76 4.87 -38.67
C ALA A 451 1.85 5.88 -39.83
N THR A 452 0.74 6.13 -40.51
CA THR A 452 0.65 7.10 -41.61
C THR A 452 0.14 8.47 -41.16
N GLY A 453 0.02 8.69 -39.84
CA GLY A 453 -0.44 9.97 -39.30
C GLY A 453 -1.96 10.18 -39.35
N THR A 454 -2.75 9.11 -39.57
CA THR A 454 -4.21 9.18 -39.73
C THR A 454 -4.95 8.53 -38.55
N CYS A 455 -6.15 9.01 -38.27
CA CYS A 455 -7.03 8.46 -37.23
C CYS A 455 -7.42 7.00 -37.54
N ALA A 456 -7.26 6.10 -36.57
CA ALA A 456 -7.67 4.69 -36.70
C ALA A 456 -9.14 4.46 -36.31
N GLY A 457 -9.70 5.32 -35.45
CA GLY A 457 -11.04 5.17 -34.88
C GLY A 457 -11.04 4.44 -33.54
N ALA A 458 -12.04 3.60 -33.26
CA ALA A 458 -12.11 2.85 -32.00
C ALA A 458 -12.27 1.33 -32.12
N VAL A 459 -11.64 0.58 -31.23
CA VAL A 459 -11.87 -0.85 -31.03
C VAL A 459 -12.39 -1.12 -29.62
N ILE A 460 -13.42 -1.98 -29.53
CA ILE A 460 -13.97 -2.45 -28.26
C ILE A 460 -13.67 -3.94 -28.11
N VAL A 461 -12.91 -4.30 -27.09
CA VAL A 461 -12.58 -5.69 -26.73
C VAL A 461 -13.50 -6.15 -25.60
N LEU A 462 -14.42 -7.05 -25.91
CA LEU A 462 -15.39 -7.61 -24.98
C LEU A 462 -14.96 -8.99 -24.49
N GLY A 463 -15.24 -9.30 -23.23
CA GLY A 463 -15.09 -10.66 -22.72
C GLY A 463 -15.35 -10.77 -21.22
N GLU A 464 -15.62 -11.99 -20.74
CA GLU A 464 -15.82 -12.26 -19.31
C GLU A 464 -14.56 -11.95 -18.47
N ALA A 465 -14.70 -11.93 -17.14
CA ALA A 465 -13.54 -11.75 -16.27
C ALA A 465 -12.53 -12.91 -16.45
N GLY A 466 -11.24 -12.59 -16.55
CA GLY A 466 -10.18 -13.58 -16.72
C GLY A 466 -9.97 -14.12 -18.14
N THR A 467 -10.70 -13.62 -19.15
CA THR A 467 -10.54 -14.06 -20.56
C THR A 467 -9.26 -13.58 -21.26
N GLY A 468 -8.42 -12.79 -20.58
CA GLY A 468 -7.13 -12.33 -21.11
C GLY A 468 -7.15 -10.97 -21.82
N LYS A 469 -8.18 -10.13 -21.61
CA LYS A 469 -8.28 -8.77 -22.22
C LYS A 469 -7.01 -7.93 -22.00
N SER A 470 -6.59 -7.72 -20.75
CA SER A 470 -5.40 -6.91 -20.45
C SER A 470 -4.11 -7.52 -21.00
N HIS A 471 -4.01 -8.86 -21.04
CA HIS A 471 -2.88 -9.56 -21.65
C HIS A 471 -2.86 -9.38 -23.17
N LEU A 472 -4.02 -9.38 -23.85
CA LEU A 472 -4.12 -9.11 -25.28
C LEU A 472 -3.63 -7.70 -25.61
N ILE A 473 -4.04 -6.71 -24.83
CA ILE A 473 -3.60 -5.33 -25.02
C ILE A 473 -2.10 -5.20 -24.76
N HIS A 474 -1.58 -5.85 -23.72
CA HIS A 474 -0.14 -5.88 -23.48
C HIS A 474 0.63 -6.55 -24.63
N ALA A 475 0.13 -7.68 -25.15
CA ALA A 475 0.75 -8.39 -26.26
C ALA A 475 0.74 -7.56 -27.55
N VAL A 476 -0.33 -6.80 -27.82
CA VAL A 476 -0.38 -5.91 -28.99
C VAL A 476 0.53 -4.69 -28.79
N GLN A 477 0.62 -4.14 -27.57
CA GLN A 477 1.46 -2.99 -27.26
C GLN A 477 2.95 -3.29 -27.52
N HIS A 478 3.40 -4.52 -27.25
CA HIS A 478 4.77 -5.00 -27.45
C HIS A 478 4.94 -5.77 -28.77
N SER A 479 3.97 -5.67 -29.68
CA SER A 479 4.11 -6.30 -30.98
C SER A 479 5.02 -5.45 -31.88
N PRO A 480 5.90 -6.05 -32.70
CA PRO A 480 6.80 -5.29 -33.57
C PRO A 480 6.06 -4.33 -34.52
N ALA A 481 4.83 -4.67 -34.92
CA ALA A 481 4.01 -3.85 -35.78
C ALA A 481 3.53 -2.56 -35.08
N VAL A 482 3.16 -2.66 -33.80
CA VAL A 482 2.65 -1.52 -33.02
C VAL A 482 3.78 -0.71 -32.39
N GLU A 483 4.87 -1.35 -31.93
CA GLU A 483 6.07 -0.65 -31.45
C GLU A 483 6.65 0.27 -32.52
N ALA A 484 6.63 -0.16 -33.79
CA ALA A 484 7.08 0.64 -34.93
C ALA A 484 6.25 1.91 -35.18
N ILE A 485 5.01 1.98 -34.67
CA ILE A 485 4.18 3.18 -34.76
C ILE A 485 4.75 4.29 -33.86
N GLY A 486 5.45 3.93 -32.77
CA GLY A 486 5.91 4.90 -31.78
C GLY A 486 4.75 5.62 -31.09
N ALA A 487 3.59 4.97 -30.99
CA ALA A 487 2.40 5.57 -30.39
C ALA A 487 2.53 5.65 -28.86
N ARG A 488 2.05 6.75 -28.29
CA ARG A 488 1.93 6.91 -26.85
C ARG A 488 0.62 6.28 -26.35
N TRP A 489 0.75 5.31 -25.46
CA TRP A 489 -0.38 4.69 -24.78
C TRP A 489 -0.82 5.56 -23.59
N ALA A 490 -2.06 6.02 -23.63
CA ALA A 490 -2.72 6.75 -22.56
C ALA A 490 -3.68 5.80 -21.83
N LEU A 491 -3.23 5.20 -20.73
CA LEU A 491 -4.06 4.29 -19.93
C LEU A 491 -5.08 5.09 -19.12
N CYS A 492 -6.35 4.91 -19.44
CA CYS A 492 -7.51 5.53 -18.81
C CYS A 492 -8.33 4.46 -18.06
N GLN A 493 -8.05 4.26 -16.77
CA GLN A 493 -8.69 3.21 -15.98
C GLN A 493 -9.99 3.68 -15.33
N ALA A 494 -11.11 3.00 -15.65
CA ALA A 494 -12.40 3.24 -15.01
C ALA A 494 -12.56 2.39 -13.73
N ASN A 495 -13.25 2.92 -12.71
CA ASN A 495 -13.40 2.27 -11.41
C ASN A 495 -14.85 2.33 -10.91
N GLN A 496 -15.35 1.21 -10.40
CA GLN A 496 -16.71 1.07 -9.86
C GLN A 496 -16.92 1.80 -8.51
N THR A 497 -15.85 2.00 -7.73
CA THR A 497 -15.95 2.42 -6.32
C THR A 497 -15.86 3.94 -6.14
N LEU A 498 -15.22 4.62 -7.10
CA LEU A 498 -14.97 6.07 -7.10
C LEU A 498 -15.68 6.66 -8.32
N SER A 499 -16.93 7.09 -8.15
CA SER A 499 -17.67 7.84 -9.18
C SER A 499 -17.19 9.30 -9.18
N GLU A 500 -15.91 9.51 -9.51
CA GLU A 500 -15.32 10.83 -9.69
C GLU A 500 -15.40 11.23 -11.18
N SER A 501 -15.84 12.45 -11.47
CA SER A 501 -15.87 12.98 -12.85
C SER A 501 -14.48 12.90 -13.49
N LEU A 502 -14.43 12.47 -14.76
CA LEU A 502 -13.19 12.43 -15.56
C LEU A 502 -12.08 11.55 -14.94
N HIS A 503 -12.41 10.65 -14.01
CA HIS A 503 -11.43 9.83 -13.30
C HIS A 503 -10.46 9.07 -14.22
N PRO A 504 -10.93 8.38 -15.29
CA PRO A 504 -10.03 7.68 -16.22
C PRO A 504 -8.97 8.61 -16.83
N PHE A 505 -9.36 9.82 -17.21
CA PHE A 505 -8.45 10.81 -17.79
C PHE A 505 -7.53 11.40 -16.73
N ARG A 506 -8.03 11.65 -15.52
CA ARG A 506 -7.19 12.06 -14.39
C ARG A 506 -6.10 11.02 -14.10
N TYR A 507 -6.44 9.74 -14.13
CA TYR A 507 -5.49 8.64 -13.95
C TYR A 507 -4.35 8.70 -14.97
N TRP A 508 -4.68 8.85 -16.25
CA TRP A 508 -3.70 9.04 -17.32
C TRP A 508 -2.83 10.28 -17.08
N LEU A 509 -3.44 11.42 -16.71
CA LEU A 509 -2.72 12.69 -16.57
C LEU A 509 -1.74 12.68 -15.39
N MET A 510 -2.03 11.92 -14.33
CA MET A 510 -1.10 11.73 -13.21
C MET A 510 0.22 11.13 -13.70
N ASP A 511 0.17 10.09 -14.54
CA ASP A 511 1.36 9.52 -15.18
C ASP A 511 1.97 10.47 -16.21
N PHE A 512 1.15 11.03 -17.11
CA PHE A 512 1.59 11.91 -18.18
C PHE A 512 2.45 13.08 -17.68
N PHE A 513 2.02 13.72 -16.58
CA PHE A 513 2.71 14.85 -15.94
C PHE A 513 3.66 14.44 -14.80
N GLY A 514 3.83 13.15 -14.52
CA GLY A 514 4.73 12.65 -13.47
C GLY A 514 4.35 13.12 -12.06
N GLN A 515 3.04 13.13 -11.76
CA GLN A 515 2.48 13.62 -10.51
C GLN A 515 2.50 12.55 -9.43
N SER A 516 2.79 12.96 -8.20
CA SER A 516 2.84 12.04 -7.05
C SER A 516 2.18 12.65 -5.83
N SER A 517 1.34 11.87 -5.14
CA SER A 517 0.69 12.30 -3.90
C SER A 517 1.67 12.40 -2.71
N THR A 518 2.89 11.88 -2.82
CA THR A 518 3.92 11.95 -1.77
C THR A 518 4.89 13.11 -1.96
N GLN A 519 4.85 13.77 -3.12
CA GLN A 519 5.73 14.91 -3.41
C GLN A 519 5.12 16.22 -2.91
N VAL A 520 6.00 17.15 -2.50
CA VAL A 520 5.59 18.52 -2.16
C VAL A 520 4.98 19.20 -3.39
N GLU A 521 3.85 19.87 -3.21
CA GLU A 521 3.07 20.52 -4.28
C GLU A 521 3.92 21.37 -5.24
N ALA A 522 4.93 22.07 -4.73
CA ALA A 522 5.87 22.86 -5.54
C ALA A 522 6.62 22.04 -6.60
N ARG A 523 6.99 20.79 -6.29
CA ARG A 523 7.67 19.87 -7.21
C ARG A 523 6.72 19.35 -8.28
N ASN A 524 5.49 19.02 -7.88
CA ASN A 524 4.41 18.63 -8.78
C ASN A 524 4.07 19.74 -9.79
N LYS A 525 3.94 20.99 -9.31
CA LYS A 525 3.77 22.18 -10.16
C LYS A 525 4.93 22.39 -11.14
N LEU A 526 6.17 22.14 -10.72
CA LEU A 526 7.35 22.28 -11.58
C LEU A 526 7.37 21.20 -12.69
N ALA A 527 7.07 19.95 -12.36
CA ALA A 527 6.97 18.85 -13.33
C ALA A 527 5.86 19.13 -14.37
N PHE A 528 4.69 19.54 -13.89
CA PHE A 528 3.55 19.92 -14.73
C PHE A 528 3.91 21.05 -15.70
N ASN A 529 4.40 22.18 -15.17
CA ASN A 529 4.73 23.36 -15.98
C ASN A 529 5.84 23.07 -17.00
N ARG A 530 6.86 22.29 -16.62
CA ARG A 530 7.94 21.92 -17.54
C ARG A 530 7.40 21.19 -18.76
N ARG A 531 6.56 20.17 -18.55
CA ARG A 531 6.04 19.35 -19.65
C ARG A 531 5.04 20.12 -20.51
N LEU A 532 4.13 20.88 -19.88
CA LEU A 532 3.15 21.68 -20.61
C LEU A 532 3.82 22.80 -21.43
N ASN A 533 4.85 23.47 -20.89
CA ASN A 533 5.60 24.49 -21.63
C ASN A 533 6.28 23.92 -22.88
N THR A 534 6.83 22.70 -22.80
CA THR A 534 7.41 22.01 -23.95
C THR A 534 6.34 21.69 -25.01
N LEU A 535 5.15 21.27 -24.59
CA LEU A 535 4.03 21.04 -25.50
C LEU A 535 3.54 22.32 -26.18
N VAL A 536 3.35 23.40 -25.42
CA VAL A 536 2.93 24.71 -25.95
C VAL A 536 3.96 25.25 -26.94
N ALA A 537 5.26 25.17 -26.63
CA ALA A 537 6.34 25.68 -27.48
C ALA A 537 6.52 24.89 -28.78
N ASP A 538 6.34 23.57 -28.74
CA ASP A 538 6.53 22.69 -29.89
C ASP A 538 5.23 22.49 -30.72
N CYS A 539 4.10 23.07 -30.30
CA CYS A 539 2.82 22.93 -30.98
C CYS A 539 2.83 23.70 -32.32
N PRO A 540 2.64 23.04 -33.48
CA PRO A 540 2.73 23.69 -34.78
C PRO A 540 1.52 24.58 -35.11
N ASP A 541 0.39 24.36 -34.44
CA ASP A 541 -0.82 25.19 -34.57
C ASP A 541 -0.84 26.26 -33.47
N SER A 542 -0.85 27.54 -33.88
CA SER A 542 -0.81 28.68 -32.97
C SER A 542 -2.08 28.83 -32.14
N ASP A 543 -3.25 28.58 -32.74
CA ASP A 543 -4.54 28.72 -32.04
C ASP A 543 -4.66 27.62 -30.98
N LEU A 544 -4.22 26.40 -31.33
CA LEU A 544 -4.15 25.28 -30.40
C LEU A 544 -3.13 25.51 -29.28
N SER A 545 -1.97 26.09 -29.59
CA SER A 545 -0.94 26.45 -28.61
C SER A 545 -1.46 27.47 -27.60
N HIS A 546 -2.15 28.51 -28.08
CA HIS A 546 -2.79 29.51 -27.23
C HIS A 546 -3.88 28.90 -26.34
N GLU A 547 -4.73 28.04 -26.89
CA GLU A 547 -5.80 27.38 -26.12
C GLU A 547 -5.24 26.44 -25.04
N LEU A 548 -4.16 25.72 -25.34
CA LEU A 548 -3.48 24.85 -24.38
C LEU A 548 -2.87 25.63 -23.21
N ASP A 549 -2.28 26.80 -23.49
CA ASP A 549 -1.73 27.66 -22.44
C ASP A 549 -2.83 28.34 -21.62
N ARG A 550 -3.89 28.83 -22.27
CA ARG A 550 -5.08 29.43 -21.63
C ARG A 550 -5.73 28.46 -20.64
N THR A 551 -5.85 27.19 -21.03
CA THR A 551 -6.51 26.15 -20.23
C THR A 551 -5.61 25.48 -19.18
N ARG A 552 -4.35 25.93 -19.03
CA ARG A 552 -3.34 25.40 -18.09
C ARG A 552 -3.87 25.18 -16.67
N SER A 553 -4.51 26.20 -16.10
CA SER A 553 -4.99 26.15 -14.71
C SER A 553 -6.12 25.13 -14.52
N PHE A 554 -6.92 24.88 -15.56
CA PHE A 554 -8.00 23.89 -15.54
C PHE A 554 -7.45 22.46 -15.62
N ILE A 555 -6.47 22.19 -16.49
CA ILE A 555 -5.78 20.89 -16.55
C ILE A 555 -5.05 20.61 -15.23
N GLY A 556 -4.38 21.63 -14.67
CA GLY A 556 -3.72 21.49 -13.38
C GLY A 556 -4.67 21.26 -12.22
N ALA A 557 -5.84 21.90 -12.21
CA ALA A 557 -6.86 21.69 -11.19
C ALA A 557 -7.41 20.25 -11.17
N LEU A 558 -7.53 19.60 -12.34
CA LEU A 558 -7.91 18.18 -12.43
C LEU A 558 -6.88 17.26 -11.72
N LEU A 559 -5.62 17.70 -11.65
CA LEU A 559 -4.54 17.02 -10.93
C LEU A 559 -4.40 17.46 -9.46
N GLY A 560 -5.28 18.34 -8.99
CA GLY A 560 -5.22 18.92 -7.65
C GLY A 560 -4.20 20.07 -7.50
N LEU A 561 -3.71 20.65 -8.60
CA LEU A 561 -2.78 21.77 -8.58
C LEU A 561 -3.54 23.09 -8.70
N ARG A 562 -3.32 24.02 -7.76
CA ARG A 562 -4.01 25.31 -7.69
C ARG A 562 -3.03 26.47 -7.85
N TRP A 563 -3.41 27.50 -8.59
CA TRP A 563 -2.66 28.76 -8.63
C TRP A 563 -3.57 29.90 -8.16
N PRO A 564 -3.15 30.67 -7.14
CA PRO A 564 -3.86 31.89 -6.75
C PRO A 564 -4.06 32.79 -7.96
N ASP A 565 -5.22 33.44 -8.05
CA ASP A 565 -5.57 34.41 -9.09
C ASP A 565 -5.48 33.84 -10.52
N SER A 566 -5.71 32.53 -10.66
CA SER A 566 -5.78 31.88 -11.97
C SER A 566 -7.20 31.92 -12.54
N LEU A 567 -7.31 31.83 -13.87
CA LEU A 567 -8.60 31.71 -14.57
C LEU A 567 -9.50 30.62 -13.96
N TYR A 568 -8.93 29.50 -13.52
CA TYR A 568 -9.70 28.46 -12.83
C TYR A 568 -10.38 28.97 -11.55
N GLU A 569 -9.67 29.72 -10.70
CA GLU A 569 -10.23 30.23 -9.43
C GLU A 569 -11.30 31.29 -9.64
N GLU A 570 -11.15 32.13 -10.68
CA GLU A 570 -12.10 33.18 -11.02
C GLU A 570 -13.38 32.67 -11.74
N MET A 571 -13.35 31.46 -12.31
CA MET A 571 -14.50 30.90 -13.03
C MET A 571 -15.54 30.27 -12.10
N ASP A 572 -16.81 30.35 -12.50
CA ASP A 572 -17.89 29.57 -11.92
C ASP A 572 -17.74 28.07 -12.26
N ALA A 573 -18.47 27.20 -11.53
CA ALA A 573 -18.36 25.75 -11.69
C ALA A 573 -18.56 25.30 -13.15
N GLN A 574 -19.55 25.87 -13.84
CA GLN A 574 -19.81 25.56 -15.25
C GLN A 574 -18.65 25.96 -16.16
N GLY A 575 -18.13 27.18 -16.01
CA GLY A 575 -16.97 27.66 -16.74
C GLY A 575 -15.75 26.78 -16.49
N ARG A 576 -15.51 26.35 -15.24
CA ARG A 576 -14.42 25.42 -14.90
C ARG A 576 -14.53 24.11 -15.67
N PHE A 577 -15.72 23.51 -15.73
CA PHE A 577 -15.94 22.27 -16.46
C PHE A 577 -15.79 22.43 -17.97
N GLU A 578 -16.44 23.44 -18.56
CA GLU A 578 -16.34 23.72 -19.99
C GLU A 578 -14.88 23.90 -20.40
N ASN A 579 -14.13 24.72 -19.67
CA ASN A 579 -12.71 24.95 -19.94
C ASN A 579 -11.81 23.74 -19.65
N THR A 580 -12.17 22.88 -18.69
CA THR A 580 -11.46 21.60 -18.47
C THR A 580 -11.63 20.68 -19.67
N MET A 581 -12.85 20.56 -20.22
CA MET A 581 -13.10 19.78 -21.43
C MET A 581 -12.31 20.32 -22.63
N GLU A 582 -12.33 21.63 -22.84
CA GLU A 582 -11.56 22.27 -23.91
C GLU A 582 -10.05 22.02 -23.73
N GLY A 583 -9.52 22.14 -22.51
CA GLY A 583 -8.11 21.90 -22.22
C GLY A 583 -7.66 20.47 -22.44
N LEU A 584 -8.48 19.47 -22.07
CA LEU A 584 -8.19 18.06 -22.33
C LEU A 584 -8.19 17.74 -23.83
N ILE A 585 -9.15 18.29 -24.57
CA ILE A 585 -9.18 18.16 -26.03
C ILE A 585 -7.94 18.81 -26.64
N ALA A 586 -7.60 20.04 -26.24
CA ALA A 586 -6.42 20.73 -26.73
C ALA A 586 -5.13 19.96 -26.43
N LEU A 587 -5.00 19.37 -25.24
CA LEU A 587 -3.85 18.57 -24.83
C LEU A 587 -3.68 17.32 -25.71
N ILE A 588 -4.76 16.57 -25.93
CA ILE A 588 -4.74 15.37 -26.77
C ILE A 588 -4.42 15.74 -28.22
N LYS A 589 -5.03 16.82 -28.75
CA LYS A 589 -4.74 17.32 -30.11
C LYS A 589 -3.29 17.82 -30.26
N ALA A 590 -2.73 18.46 -29.24
CA ALA A 590 -1.36 18.99 -29.30
C ALA A 590 -0.32 17.86 -29.21
N GLU A 591 -0.54 16.88 -28.34
CA GLU A 591 0.35 15.71 -28.22
C GLU A 591 0.25 14.82 -29.47
N SER A 592 -0.93 14.67 -30.10
CA SER A 592 -1.12 13.86 -31.31
C SER A 592 -0.36 14.41 -32.52
N LEU A 593 -0.10 15.72 -32.56
CA LEU A 593 0.73 16.37 -33.58
C LEU A 593 2.23 16.08 -33.38
N ARG A 594 2.66 15.67 -32.18
CA ARG A 594 4.05 15.27 -31.90
C ARG A 594 4.28 13.79 -32.15
N GLN A 595 3.33 12.96 -31.73
CA GLN A 595 3.38 11.50 -31.86
C GLN A 595 1.96 10.92 -31.81
N PRO A 596 1.70 9.77 -32.47
CA PRO A 596 0.40 9.11 -32.39
C PRO A 596 -0.03 8.80 -30.95
N ILE A 597 -1.33 8.84 -30.66
CA ILE A 597 -1.88 8.55 -29.32
C ILE A 597 -2.87 7.40 -29.40
N ILE A 598 -2.74 6.44 -28.49
CA ILE A 598 -3.73 5.39 -28.25
C ILE A 598 -4.36 5.62 -26.88
N LEU A 599 -5.63 6.03 -26.86
CA LEU A 599 -6.43 6.11 -25.63
C LEU A 599 -6.88 4.70 -25.25
N HIS A 600 -6.23 4.10 -24.26
CA HIS A 600 -6.55 2.77 -23.75
C HIS A 600 -7.51 2.89 -22.57
N VAL A 601 -8.80 2.69 -22.81
CA VAL A 601 -9.85 2.75 -21.78
C VAL A 601 -10.05 1.37 -21.17
N GLU A 602 -9.62 1.19 -19.92
CA GLU A 602 -9.77 -0.09 -19.21
C GLU A 602 -11.07 -0.12 -18.39
N ASP A 603 -11.77 -1.26 -18.42
CA ASP A 603 -13.04 -1.49 -17.70
C ASP A 603 -14.15 -0.47 -18.06
N ALA A 604 -14.33 -0.22 -19.37
CA ALA A 604 -15.21 0.82 -19.91
C ALA A 604 -16.69 0.73 -19.47
N GLN A 605 -17.15 -0.42 -18.94
CA GLN A 605 -18.47 -0.52 -18.29
C GLN A 605 -18.64 0.40 -17.07
N TRP A 606 -17.55 0.94 -16.52
CA TRP A 606 -17.55 1.85 -15.36
C TRP A 606 -17.22 3.30 -15.72
N LEU A 607 -17.28 3.68 -17.00
CA LEU A 607 -17.08 5.07 -17.42
C LEU A 607 -18.13 6.00 -16.80
N ASP A 608 -17.68 7.12 -16.26
CA ASP A 608 -18.56 8.19 -15.77
C ASP A 608 -19.14 9.02 -16.92
N ALA A 609 -20.25 9.73 -16.64
CA ALA A 609 -20.98 10.50 -17.64
C ALA A 609 -20.15 11.67 -18.22
N ASP A 610 -19.28 12.27 -17.41
CA ASP A 610 -18.44 13.39 -17.83
C ASP A 610 -17.29 12.90 -18.74
N SER A 611 -16.71 11.73 -18.46
CA SER A 611 -15.78 11.03 -19.36
C SER A 611 -16.42 10.70 -20.72
N LEU A 612 -17.65 10.19 -20.74
CA LEU A 612 -18.39 9.95 -21.99
C LEU A 612 -18.60 11.26 -22.77
N THR A 613 -18.94 12.35 -22.06
CA THR A 613 -19.11 13.69 -22.65
C THR A 613 -17.79 14.21 -23.24
N LEU A 614 -16.66 14.02 -22.56
CA LEU A 614 -15.35 14.36 -23.09
C LEU A 614 -15.06 13.59 -24.38
N MET A 615 -15.29 12.28 -24.37
CA MET A 615 -15.07 11.43 -25.54
C MET A 615 -15.93 11.86 -26.72
N GLU A 616 -17.20 12.22 -26.50
CA GLU A 616 -18.09 12.78 -27.53
C GLU A 616 -17.52 14.04 -28.17
N ARG A 617 -17.10 14.99 -27.34
CA ARG A 617 -16.58 16.28 -27.81
C ARG A 617 -15.24 16.11 -28.51
N LEU A 618 -14.39 15.22 -27.99
CA LEU A 618 -13.10 14.92 -28.56
C LEU A 618 -13.27 14.30 -29.96
N TRP A 619 -14.13 13.29 -30.12
CA TRP A 619 -14.28 12.57 -31.39
C TRP A 619 -14.91 13.43 -32.48
N ARG A 620 -15.81 14.35 -32.13
CA ARG A 620 -16.35 15.34 -33.07
C ARG A 620 -15.34 16.39 -33.54
N ARG A 621 -14.20 16.50 -32.86
CA ARG A 621 -13.19 17.53 -33.10
C ARG A 621 -11.83 16.95 -33.45
N ILE A 622 -11.68 15.64 -33.44
CA ILE A 622 -10.53 14.96 -34.02
C ILE A 622 -10.83 14.82 -35.50
N ASP A 623 -10.11 15.60 -36.30
CA ASP A 623 -10.19 15.57 -37.76
C ASP A 623 -9.36 14.36 -38.27
N ASP A 624 -8.21 14.61 -38.89
CA ASP A 624 -7.29 13.57 -39.43
C ASP A 624 -6.11 13.23 -38.49
N GLN A 625 -6.15 13.66 -37.22
CA GLN A 625 -5.04 13.45 -36.29
C GLN A 625 -4.82 11.97 -35.93
N PRO A 626 -3.57 11.52 -35.68
CA PRO A 626 -3.25 10.11 -35.41
C PRO A 626 -3.65 9.69 -33.99
N VAL A 627 -4.95 9.56 -33.77
CA VAL A 627 -5.54 9.11 -32.50
C VAL A 627 -6.33 7.83 -32.71
N ALA A 628 -6.24 6.90 -31.76
CA ALA A 628 -7.07 5.70 -31.68
C ALA A 628 -7.64 5.51 -30.27
N MET A 629 -8.77 4.81 -30.17
CA MET A 629 -9.28 4.31 -28.89
C MET A 629 -9.25 2.79 -28.86
N VAL A 630 -8.74 2.24 -27.76
CA VAL A 630 -8.82 0.81 -27.43
C VAL A 630 -9.56 0.70 -26.10
N ALA A 631 -10.80 0.22 -26.12
CA ALA A 631 -11.61 0.07 -24.93
C ALA A 631 -11.76 -1.41 -24.56
N THR A 632 -11.61 -1.77 -23.29
CA THR A 632 -11.89 -3.12 -22.79
C THR A 632 -13.13 -3.12 -21.90
N ALA A 633 -14.03 -4.10 -22.09
CA ALA A 633 -15.24 -4.19 -21.26
C ALA A 633 -15.73 -5.63 -21.00
N ARG A 634 -16.59 -5.79 -20.00
CA ARG A 634 -17.18 -7.08 -19.59
C ARG A 634 -18.52 -7.34 -20.27
N SER A 635 -18.65 -8.46 -20.98
CA SER A 635 -19.83 -8.82 -21.78
C SER A 635 -21.15 -8.86 -21.00
N GLU A 636 -21.18 -9.35 -19.76
CA GLU A 636 -22.40 -9.46 -18.94
C GLU A 636 -22.86 -8.14 -18.30
N GLN A 637 -21.90 -7.24 -18.04
CA GLN A 637 -22.12 -5.97 -17.33
C GLN A 637 -22.15 -4.76 -18.27
N PHE A 638 -21.89 -4.99 -19.56
CA PHE A 638 -22.03 -3.97 -20.59
C PHE A 638 -23.51 -3.73 -20.87
N ALA A 639 -24.14 -2.97 -19.98
CA ALA A 639 -25.54 -2.57 -20.10
C ALA A 639 -25.79 -1.94 -21.48
N ALA A 640 -26.98 -2.22 -22.05
CA ALA A 640 -27.36 -1.69 -23.35
C ALA A 640 -27.20 -0.16 -23.42
N SER A 641 -27.45 0.56 -22.33
CA SER A 641 -27.28 2.02 -22.25
C SER A 641 -25.84 2.50 -22.48
N ILE A 642 -24.83 1.87 -21.85
CA ILE A 642 -23.41 2.27 -22.00
C ILE A 642 -22.89 1.84 -23.37
N ARG A 643 -23.29 0.65 -23.84
CA ARG A 643 -22.98 0.19 -25.19
C ARG A 643 -23.57 1.12 -26.23
N ASP A 644 -24.85 1.45 -26.13
CA ASP A 644 -25.55 2.27 -27.11
C ASP A 644 -25.06 3.71 -27.05
N ALA A 645 -24.68 4.22 -25.87
CA ALA A 645 -23.95 5.49 -25.73
C ALA A 645 -22.59 5.42 -26.44
N LEU A 646 -21.72 4.47 -26.11
CA LEU A 646 -20.42 4.31 -26.77
C LEU A 646 -20.57 4.15 -28.28
N LEU A 647 -21.47 3.28 -28.75
CA LEU A 647 -21.75 3.11 -30.18
C LEU A 647 -22.28 4.39 -30.83
N ALA A 648 -23.18 5.14 -30.17
CA ALA A 648 -23.63 6.44 -30.66
C ALA A 648 -22.46 7.42 -30.84
N LEU A 649 -21.49 7.41 -29.92
CA LEU A 649 -20.29 8.25 -29.96
C LEU A 649 -19.37 7.93 -31.14
N ILE A 650 -19.26 6.67 -31.55
CA ILE A 650 -18.34 6.21 -32.61
C ILE A 650 -19.02 6.01 -33.97
N THR A 651 -20.32 6.27 -34.10
CA THR A 651 -21.02 6.13 -35.40
C THR A 651 -20.46 6.98 -36.53
N CYS A 652 -19.69 8.02 -36.21
CA CYS A 652 -19.03 8.90 -37.18
C CYS A 652 -17.59 8.48 -37.55
N LEU A 653 -17.05 7.39 -36.97
CA LEU A 653 -15.68 6.93 -37.18
C LEU A 653 -15.63 5.41 -37.45
N PRO A 654 -14.53 4.89 -38.05
CA PRO A 654 -14.32 3.46 -38.15
C PRO A 654 -14.28 2.82 -36.76
N TRP A 655 -15.03 1.74 -36.55
CA TRP A 655 -14.95 0.98 -35.30
C TRP A 655 -15.13 -0.52 -35.52
N ILE A 656 -14.52 -1.32 -34.65
CA ILE A 656 -14.66 -2.78 -34.63
C ILE A 656 -14.92 -3.30 -33.21
N GLN A 657 -15.56 -4.46 -33.11
CA GLN A 657 -15.72 -5.21 -31.86
C GLN A 657 -14.94 -6.52 -31.95
N ILE A 658 -14.21 -6.84 -30.89
CA ILE A 658 -13.49 -8.10 -30.73
C ILE A 658 -14.04 -8.83 -29.49
N ASP A 659 -14.68 -9.97 -29.70
CA ASP A 659 -15.25 -10.79 -28.63
C ASP A 659 -14.29 -11.90 -28.21
N LEU A 660 -13.76 -11.82 -27.00
CA LEU A 660 -12.91 -12.84 -26.40
C LEU A 660 -13.75 -13.96 -25.78
N GLY A 661 -13.85 -15.07 -26.50
CA GLY A 661 -14.45 -16.33 -26.03
C GLY A 661 -13.57 -17.11 -25.05
N ARG A 662 -13.91 -18.38 -24.80
CA ARG A 662 -13.06 -19.33 -24.04
C ARG A 662 -11.97 -19.90 -24.95
N LEU A 663 -10.82 -20.26 -24.38
CA LEU A 663 -9.73 -20.93 -25.09
C LEU A 663 -10.15 -22.35 -25.50
N SER A 664 -9.63 -22.79 -26.65
CA SER A 664 -9.77 -24.19 -27.06
C SER A 664 -8.85 -25.09 -26.24
N THR A 665 -9.09 -26.41 -26.28
CA THR A 665 -8.22 -27.38 -25.61
C THR A 665 -6.77 -27.31 -26.12
N ASP A 666 -6.58 -27.00 -27.40
CA ASP A 666 -5.25 -26.84 -28.00
C ASP A 666 -4.56 -25.59 -27.44
N ASP A 667 -5.27 -24.47 -27.35
CA ASP A 667 -4.73 -23.23 -26.77
C ASP A 667 -4.43 -23.37 -25.26
N LEU A 668 -5.23 -24.14 -24.53
CA LEU A 668 -4.96 -24.48 -23.12
C LEU A 668 -3.70 -25.33 -22.98
N THR A 669 -3.47 -26.24 -23.94
CA THR A 669 -2.27 -27.08 -23.97
C THR A 669 -1.04 -26.22 -24.19
N ASP A 670 -1.12 -25.27 -25.12
CA ASP A 670 -0.04 -24.30 -25.36
C ASP A 670 0.21 -23.43 -24.13
N LEU A 671 -0.83 -22.86 -23.52
CA LEU A 671 -0.71 -22.06 -22.29
C LEU A 671 -0.03 -22.86 -21.17
N ALA A 672 -0.49 -24.08 -20.91
CA ALA A 672 0.07 -24.93 -19.87
C ALA A 672 1.51 -25.34 -20.17
N SER A 673 1.85 -25.57 -21.45
CA SER A 673 3.22 -25.90 -21.86
C SER A 673 4.18 -24.74 -21.64
N HIS A 674 3.76 -23.50 -21.89
CA HIS A 674 4.57 -22.30 -21.60
C HIS A 674 4.79 -22.13 -20.09
N ILE A 675 3.78 -22.37 -19.25
CA ILE A 675 3.89 -22.26 -17.78
C ILE A 675 4.83 -23.34 -17.20
N LEU A 676 4.77 -24.55 -17.73
CA LEU A 676 5.54 -25.70 -17.26
C LEU A 676 6.93 -25.81 -17.90
N GLY A 677 7.19 -25.09 -18.99
CA GLY A 677 8.45 -25.15 -19.74
C GLY A 677 8.68 -26.49 -20.46
N ALA A 678 7.64 -27.32 -20.60
CA ALA A 678 7.70 -28.64 -21.22
C ALA A 678 6.35 -29.03 -21.83
N PRO A 679 6.29 -30.02 -22.74
CA PRO A 679 5.05 -30.46 -23.37
C PRO A 679 4.02 -30.96 -22.34
N VAL A 680 2.74 -30.80 -22.65
CA VAL A 680 1.63 -31.25 -21.81
C VAL A 680 0.94 -32.47 -22.43
N ALA A 681 0.68 -33.50 -21.62
CA ALA A 681 0.00 -34.70 -22.08
C ALA A 681 -1.51 -34.43 -22.29
N PRO A 682 -2.17 -35.13 -23.24
CA PRO A 682 -3.60 -34.96 -23.51
C PRO A 682 -4.51 -35.18 -22.29
N SER A 683 -4.09 -36.00 -21.32
CA SER A 683 -4.79 -36.23 -20.06
C SER A 683 -4.88 -34.97 -19.20
N LEU A 684 -3.80 -34.21 -19.10
CA LEU A 684 -3.76 -32.95 -18.35
C LEU A 684 -4.51 -31.84 -19.09
N ALA A 685 -4.41 -31.77 -20.42
CA ALA A 685 -5.21 -30.84 -21.23
C ALA A 685 -6.72 -31.07 -21.08
N ALA A 686 -7.17 -32.33 -21.08
CA ALA A 686 -8.57 -32.68 -20.84
C ALA A 686 -9.02 -32.32 -19.41
N LEU A 687 -8.15 -32.51 -18.40
CA LEU A 687 -8.42 -32.10 -17.03
C LEU A 687 -8.56 -30.58 -16.92
N LEU A 688 -7.67 -29.83 -17.57
CA LEU A 688 -7.74 -28.36 -17.62
C LEU A 688 -9.04 -27.91 -18.26
N GLN A 689 -9.39 -28.43 -19.43
CA GLN A 689 -10.65 -28.12 -20.11
C GLN A 689 -11.88 -28.41 -19.21
N ALA A 690 -11.89 -29.54 -18.50
CA ALA A 690 -13.00 -29.93 -17.63
C ALA A 690 -13.13 -29.06 -16.37
N ARG A 691 -12.02 -28.54 -15.83
CA ARG A 691 -12.00 -27.80 -14.56
C ARG A 691 -12.04 -26.28 -14.73
N THR A 692 -11.53 -25.77 -15.85
CA THR A 692 -11.40 -24.33 -16.11
C THR A 692 -12.40 -23.86 -17.15
N GLU A 693 -13.04 -24.81 -17.84
CA GLU A 693 -13.95 -24.59 -18.96
C GLU A 693 -13.39 -23.62 -20.02
N GLY A 694 -12.06 -23.61 -20.21
CA GLY A 694 -11.38 -22.76 -21.19
C GLY A 694 -11.13 -21.32 -20.75
N ASN A 695 -11.32 -20.95 -19.49
CA ASN A 695 -10.94 -19.62 -19.01
C ASN A 695 -9.40 -19.54 -18.81
N PRO A 696 -8.66 -18.66 -19.52
CA PRO A 696 -7.20 -18.60 -19.45
C PRO A 696 -6.66 -18.33 -18.04
N LEU A 697 -7.26 -17.37 -17.31
CA LEU A 697 -6.82 -17.05 -15.95
C LEU A 697 -6.99 -18.27 -15.02
N PHE A 698 -8.11 -18.97 -15.15
CA PHE A 698 -8.38 -20.16 -14.33
C PHE A 698 -7.45 -21.31 -14.70
N ALA A 699 -7.18 -21.51 -15.99
CA ALA A 699 -6.22 -22.50 -16.44
C ALA A 699 -4.82 -22.22 -15.93
N GLN A 700 -4.36 -20.98 -16.01
CA GLN A 700 -3.07 -20.56 -15.46
C GLN A 700 -2.97 -20.87 -13.96
N GLN A 701 -3.96 -20.42 -13.17
CA GLN A 701 -3.97 -20.64 -11.73
C GLN A 701 -4.05 -22.12 -11.36
N PHE A 702 -4.80 -22.92 -12.12
CA PHE A 702 -4.89 -24.36 -11.89
C PHE A 702 -3.58 -25.08 -12.21
N VAL A 703 -2.87 -24.71 -13.29
CA VAL A 703 -1.55 -25.27 -13.62
C VAL A 703 -0.52 -24.91 -12.55
N LEU A 704 -0.50 -23.65 -12.09
CA LEU A 704 0.38 -23.20 -11.02
C LEU A 704 0.11 -23.94 -9.71
N TYR A 705 -1.16 -24.10 -9.33
CA TYR A 705 -1.56 -24.90 -8.17
C TYR A 705 -1.06 -26.35 -8.26
N LEU A 706 -1.24 -27.02 -9.41
CA LEU A 706 -0.77 -28.38 -9.60
C LEU A 706 0.76 -28.48 -9.50
N LYS A 707 1.48 -27.46 -9.97
CA LYS A 707 2.95 -27.36 -9.88
C LYS A 707 3.40 -27.16 -8.43
N GLU A 708 2.79 -26.23 -7.70
CA GLU A 708 3.10 -25.90 -6.30
C GLU A 708 2.84 -27.08 -5.36
N GLN A 709 1.74 -27.80 -5.56
CA GLN A 709 1.37 -28.98 -4.78
C GLN A 709 2.11 -30.27 -5.20
N GLN A 710 3.05 -30.17 -6.15
CA GLN A 710 3.81 -31.30 -6.70
C GLN A 710 2.91 -32.43 -7.25
N LEU A 711 1.78 -32.08 -7.85
CA LEU A 711 0.78 -33.01 -8.40
C LEU A 711 1.00 -33.33 -9.89
N LEU A 712 2.11 -32.88 -10.45
CA LEU A 712 2.50 -33.11 -11.84
C LEU A 712 3.59 -34.19 -11.93
N GLN A 713 3.45 -35.13 -12.86
CA GLN A 713 4.45 -36.15 -13.17
C GLN A 713 4.82 -36.07 -14.66
N GLN A 714 6.06 -36.37 -15.00
CA GLN A 714 6.47 -36.46 -16.41
C GLN A 714 6.32 -37.89 -16.92
N ASN A 715 5.75 -38.02 -18.11
CA ASN A 715 5.67 -39.28 -18.85
C ASN A 715 7.03 -39.62 -19.47
N ALA A 716 7.17 -40.82 -20.04
CA ALA A 716 8.40 -41.28 -20.70
C ALA A 716 8.89 -40.35 -21.84
N ASP A 717 7.98 -39.58 -22.43
CA ASP A 717 8.26 -38.62 -23.50
C ASP A 717 8.59 -37.20 -22.99
N GLY A 718 8.74 -37.02 -21.66
CA GLY A 718 8.98 -35.72 -21.03
C GLY A 718 7.74 -34.82 -20.88
N ALA A 719 6.56 -35.30 -21.28
CA ALA A 719 5.32 -34.55 -21.19
C ALA A 719 4.68 -34.62 -19.79
N PHE A 720 4.21 -33.50 -19.25
CA PHE A 720 3.55 -33.46 -17.94
C PHE A 720 2.12 -34.04 -17.97
N THR A 721 1.82 -34.90 -16.99
CA THR A 721 0.48 -35.42 -16.66
C THR A 721 0.13 -35.09 -15.21
N ALA A 722 -1.16 -35.03 -14.89
CA ALA A 722 -1.60 -35.04 -13.49
C ALA A 722 -1.31 -36.42 -12.86
N ALA A 723 -0.79 -36.44 -11.63
CA ALA A 723 -0.70 -37.65 -10.82
C ALA A 723 -2.10 -38.25 -10.57
N SER A 724 -2.18 -39.55 -10.29
CA SER A 724 -3.46 -40.21 -9.98
C SER A 724 -4.18 -39.51 -8.83
N LEU A 725 -5.28 -38.83 -9.13
CA LEU A 725 -6.13 -38.06 -8.20
C LEU A 725 -6.93 -38.96 -7.23
N ALA A 726 -6.59 -40.25 -7.11
CA ALA A 726 -7.28 -41.20 -6.26
C ALA A 726 -6.93 -40.97 -4.79
N GLY A 727 -7.52 -39.95 -4.17
CA GLY A 727 -7.51 -39.72 -2.72
C GLY A 727 -7.14 -38.32 -2.23
N GLN A 728 -6.97 -37.32 -3.10
CA GLN A 728 -6.72 -35.93 -2.70
C GLN A 728 -7.85 -35.00 -3.18
N ASP A 729 -8.36 -34.16 -2.27
CA ASP A 729 -9.46 -33.21 -2.51
C ASP A 729 -8.98 -32.05 -3.39
N VAL A 730 -8.93 -32.24 -4.71
CA VAL A 730 -8.70 -31.15 -5.66
C VAL A 730 -9.98 -30.30 -5.77
N PRO A 731 -9.93 -28.99 -5.42
CA PRO A 731 -11.10 -28.12 -5.38
C PRO A 731 -11.95 -28.18 -6.66
N ALA A 732 -13.26 -28.25 -6.49
CA ALA A 732 -14.21 -28.44 -7.60
C ALA A 732 -14.43 -27.17 -8.44
N ASP A 733 -14.15 -25.99 -7.89
CA ASP A 733 -14.36 -24.69 -8.55
C ASP A 733 -13.24 -23.67 -8.24
N VAL A 734 -13.24 -22.56 -8.99
CA VAL A 734 -12.25 -21.48 -8.89
C VAL A 734 -12.35 -20.70 -7.58
N GLN A 735 -13.55 -20.52 -7.02
CA GLN A 735 -13.71 -19.87 -5.73
C GLN A 735 -13.05 -20.68 -4.64
N ALA A 736 -13.17 -22.01 -4.67
CA ALA A 736 -12.53 -22.92 -3.76
C ALA A 736 -11.00 -22.93 -3.94
N LEU A 737 -10.48 -22.67 -5.14
CA LEU A 737 -9.04 -22.47 -5.36
C LEU A 737 -8.53 -21.13 -4.80
N LEU A 738 -9.27 -20.03 -4.99
CA LEU A 738 -8.95 -18.72 -4.41
C LEU A 738 -9.12 -18.71 -2.89
N ILE A 739 -10.14 -19.38 -2.36
CA ILE A 739 -10.36 -19.59 -0.92
C ILE A 739 -9.23 -20.45 -0.37
N ALA A 740 -8.89 -21.56 -1.01
CA ALA A 740 -7.76 -22.39 -0.59
C ALA A 740 -6.45 -21.59 -0.58
N ARG A 741 -6.22 -20.72 -1.57
CA ARG A 741 -5.05 -19.83 -1.62
C ARG A 741 -5.06 -18.75 -0.52
N ILE A 742 -6.23 -18.27 -0.10
CA ILE A 742 -6.34 -17.37 1.07
C ILE A 742 -6.19 -18.17 2.38
N ASP A 743 -6.65 -19.42 2.41
CA ASP A 743 -6.63 -20.28 3.58
C ASP A 743 -5.26 -20.88 3.87
N THR A 744 -4.38 -20.99 2.87
CA THR A 744 -2.96 -21.32 3.05
C THR A 744 -2.16 -20.18 3.71
N LEU A 745 -2.71 -18.96 3.74
CA LEU A 745 -2.09 -17.82 4.42
C LEU A 745 -2.27 -17.92 5.94
N THR A 746 -1.27 -17.45 6.70
CA THR A 746 -1.37 -17.35 8.16
C THR A 746 -2.53 -16.43 8.56
N ASN A 747 -3.02 -16.58 9.79
CA ASN A 747 -4.15 -15.81 10.30
C ASN A 747 -3.92 -14.29 10.24
N GLU A 748 -2.69 -13.84 10.45
CA GLU A 748 -2.30 -12.42 10.37
C GLU A 748 -2.43 -11.89 8.95
N ILE A 749 -1.88 -12.61 7.97
CA ILE A 749 -1.92 -12.21 6.55
C ILE A 749 -3.37 -12.24 6.07
N ARG A 750 -4.11 -13.29 6.40
CA ARG A 750 -5.53 -13.41 6.06
C ARG A 750 -6.34 -12.22 6.59
N ASN A 751 -6.14 -11.82 7.85
CA ASN A 751 -6.81 -10.66 8.41
C ASN A 751 -6.48 -9.35 7.65
N ILE A 752 -5.26 -9.21 7.16
CA ILE A 752 -4.83 -8.03 6.40
C ILE A 752 -5.40 -8.05 4.99
N VAL A 753 -5.41 -9.21 4.33
CA VAL A 753 -6.07 -9.39 3.02
C VAL A 753 -7.56 -9.07 3.12
N HIS A 754 -8.24 -9.55 4.16
CA HIS A 754 -9.62 -9.17 4.44
C HIS A 754 -9.80 -7.68 4.71
N THR A 755 -8.92 -7.06 5.51
CA THR A 755 -8.97 -5.63 5.82
C THR A 755 -8.75 -4.79 4.56
N ALA A 756 -7.74 -5.12 3.74
CA ALA A 756 -7.45 -4.46 2.48
C ALA A 756 -8.59 -4.62 1.45
N SER A 757 -9.28 -5.76 1.46
CA SER A 757 -10.40 -6.00 0.52
C SER A 757 -11.54 -4.98 0.65
N VAL A 758 -11.67 -4.34 1.83
CA VAL A 758 -12.65 -3.31 2.13
C VAL A 758 -12.29 -1.95 1.51
N LEU A 759 -10.99 -1.67 1.36
CA LEU A 759 -10.47 -0.42 0.78
C LEU A 759 -10.61 -0.35 -0.75
N GLY A 760 -10.69 -1.50 -1.43
CA GLY A 760 -10.90 -1.57 -2.87
C GLY A 760 -9.90 -2.49 -3.56
N ARG A 761 -9.89 -2.47 -4.91
CA ARG A 761 -8.89 -3.19 -5.73
C ARG A 761 -7.51 -2.55 -5.56
N GLU A 762 -7.46 -1.24 -5.39
CA GLU A 762 -6.25 -0.48 -5.08
C GLU A 762 -6.39 0.09 -3.67
N PHE A 763 -5.30 0.11 -2.92
CA PHE A 763 -5.30 0.66 -1.56
C PHE A 763 -3.94 1.26 -1.17
N GLU A 764 -3.98 2.22 -0.26
CA GLU A 764 -2.79 2.85 0.31
C GLU A 764 -2.34 2.12 1.59
N VAL A 765 -1.04 1.86 1.70
CA VAL A 765 -0.46 1.14 2.83
C VAL A 765 -0.70 1.87 4.14
N LEU A 766 -0.60 3.20 4.14
CA LEU A 766 -0.78 4.02 5.33
C LEU A 766 -2.22 3.93 5.86
N LEU A 767 -3.20 3.97 4.95
CA LEU A 767 -4.60 3.83 5.31
C LEU A 767 -4.91 2.44 5.88
N LEU A 768 -4.41 1.40 5.21
CA LEU A 768 -4.50 0.02 5.72
C LEU A 768 -3.80 -0.13 7.08
N SER A 769 -2.68 0.57 7.28
CA SER A 769 -1.93 0.57 8.55
C SER A 769 -2.70 1.19 9.68
N ASP A 770 -3.45 2.26 9.43
CA ASP A 770 -4.19 2.96 10.46
C ASP A 770 -5.49 2.24 10.85
N MET A 771 -6.03 1.41 9.93
CA MET A 771 -7.10 0.46 10.21
C MET A 771 -6.67 -0.74 11.06
N LEU A 772 -5.38 -1.09 11.04
CA LEU A 772 -4.81 -2.22 11.77
C LEU A 772 -4.13 -1.70 13.04
N THR A 773 -4.59 -2.13 14.21
CA THR A 773 -4.05 -1.72 15.53
C THR A 773 -2.55 -2.04 15.75
N ASN A 774 -1.91 -2.80 14.86
CA ASN A 774 -0.49 -3.18 14.89
C ASN A 774 0.32 -2.65 13.68
N ALA A 775 0.39 -1.33 13.54
CA ALA A 775 1.08 -0.64 12.44
C ALA A 775 2.57 -1.02 12.22
N LYS A 776 3.27 -1.51 13.26
CA LYS A 776 4.73 -1.77 13.19
C LYS A 776 5.14 -2.94 12.28
N SER A 777 4.21 -3.78 11.83
CA SER A 777 4.49 -4.96 10.97
C SER A 777 3.78 -4.94 9.61
N ILE A 778 3.10 -3.85 9.24
CA ILE A 778 2.32 -3.85 8.00
C ILE A 778 3.17 -3.98 6.74
N ALA A 779 4.31 -3.29 6.66
CA ALA A 779 5.22 -3.38 5.51
C ALA A 779 5.71 -4.82 5.30
N ARG A 780 5.93 -5.55 6.40
CA ARG A 780 6.26 -6.98 6.36
C ARG A 780 5.10 -7.81 5.79
N TRP A 781 3.89 -7.60 6.27
CA TRP A 781 2.74 -8.40 5.86
C TRP A 781 2.30 -8.12 4.42
N ILE A 782 2.40 -6.86 3.98
CA ILE A 782 2.20 -6.48 2.59
C ILE A 782 3.20 -7.18 1.69
N ALA A 783 4.49 -7.22 2.07
CA ALA A 783 5.52 -7.92 1.29
C ALA A 783 5.39 -9.45 1.31
N ILE A 784 4.63 -10.04 2.24
CA ILE A 784 4.33 -11.49 2.21
C ILE A 784 3.13 -11.74 1.30
N ALA A 785 2.04 -10.98 1.45
CA ALA A 785 0.88 -11.09 0.56
C ALA A 785 1.22 -10.70 -0.90
N GLU A 786 2.19 -9.82 -1.11
CA GLU A 786 2.70 -9.48 -2.43
C GLU A 786 3.30 -10.69 -3.15
N LYS A 787 4.11 -11.46 -2.43
CA LYS A 787 4.78 -12.63 -3.01
C LYS A 787 3.87 -13.86 -3.12
N ALA A 788 2.82 -13.94 -2.29
CA ALA A 788 1.73 -14.89 -2.44
C ALA A 788 0.79 -14.56 -3.63
N ASP A 789 1.17 -13.62 -4.51
CA ASP A 789 0.41 -13.02 -5.62
C ASP A 789 -1.00 -12.53 -5.22
N ILE A 790 -1.18 -12.03 -4.00
CA ILE A 790 -2.45 -11.41 -3.58
C ILE A 790 -2.59 -10.01 -4.20
N TRP A 791 -1.50 -9.23 -4.18
CA TRP A 791 -1.40 -7.88 -4.72
C TRP A 791 0.01 -7.58 -5.24
N GLN A 792 0.17 -6.51 -6.00
CA GLN A 792 1.46 -6.01 -6.46
C GLN A 792 1.59 -4.49 -6.17
N PRO A 793 2.81 -3.98 -5.98
CA PRO A 793 3.04 -2.57 -5.77
C PRO A 793 2.81 -1.79 -7.06
N MET A 794 2.01 -0.74 -6.99
CA MET A 794 1.96 0.30 -8.04
C MET A 794 2.98 1.41 -7.77
N SER A 795 3.33 1.60 -6.50
CA SER A 795 4.37 2.51 -6.02
C SER A 795 4.79 2.10 -4.61
N GLU A 796 5.75 2.80 -3.99
CA GLU A 796 6.17 2.54 -2.60
C GLU A 796 5.03 2.62 -1.56
N ILE A 797 3.91 3.27 -1.89
CA ILE A 797 2.79 3.52 -0.95
C ILE A 797 1.43 2.97 -1.41
N ARG A 798 1.30 2.49 -2.65
CA ARG A 798 0.05 1.95 -3.22
C ARG A 798 0.23 0.55 -3.75
N TYR A 799 -0.76 -0.28 -3.46
CA TYR A 799 -0.83 -1.66 -3.88
C TYR A 799 -2.14 -1.92 -4.61
N ILE A 800 -2.09 -2.83 -5.57
CA ILE A 800 -3.25 -3.30 -6.32
C ILE A 800 -3.38 -4.81 -6.19
N PHE A 801 -4.58 -5.31 -5.88
CA PHE A 801 -4.86 -6.74 -5.95
C PHE A 801 -4.55 -7.26 -7.36
N MET A 802 -3.71 -8.29 -7.44
CA MET A 802 -3.28 -8.91 -8.71
C MET A 802 -4.48 -9.26 -9.58
N HIS A 803 -5.55 -9.73 -8.92
CA HIS A 803 -6.80 -10.11 -9.55
C HIS A 803 -7.99 -9.52 -8.78
N GLY A 804 -8.90 -8.83 -9.48
CA GLY A 804 -10.14 -8.31 -8.87
C GLY A 804 -11.00 -9.39 -8.23
N LEU A 805 -10.99 -10.61 -8.80
CA LEU A 805 -11.66 -11.79 -8.24
C LEU A 805 -11.12 -12.20 -6.86
N LEU A 806 -9.83 -12.01 -6.61
CA LEU A 806 -9.21 -12.36 -5.33
C LEU A 806 -9.69 -11.40 -4.23
N ARG A 807 -9.70 -10.09 -4.53
CA ARG A 807 -10.30 -9.06 -3.66
C ARG A 807 -11.77 -9.37 -3.38
N ASP A 808 -12.56 -9.65 -4.42
CA ASP A 808 -14.00 -9.89 -4.27
C ASP A 808 -14.30 -11.18 -3.49
N THR A 809 -13.43 -12.18 -3.58
CA THR A 809 -13.51 -13.42 -2.80
C THR A 809 -13.18 -13.14 -1.34
N ALA A 810 -12.06 -12.47 -1.06
CA ALA A 810 -11.67 -12.07 0.30
C ALA A 810 -12.73 -11.18 0.98
N TYR A 811 -13.36 -10.27 0.25
CA TYR A 811 -14.43 -9.41 0.75
C TYR A 811 -15.71 -10.19 1.06
N ARG A 812 -16.07 -11.17 0.22
CA ARG A 812 -17.27 -12.02 0.42
C ARG A 812 -17.12 -13.04 1.55
N MET A 813 -15.88 -13.41 1.90
CA MET A 813 -15.60 -14.27 3.06
C MET A 813 -15.87 -13.57 4.40
N LEU A 814 -16.01 -12.24 4.42
CA LEU A 814 -16.29 -11.49 5.64
C LEU A 814 -17.77 -11.62 6.05
N THR A 815 -18.02 -11.82 7.35
CA THR A 815 -19.37 -11.69 7.90
C THR A 815 -19.86 -10.25 7.82
N HIS A 816 -21.18 -10.04 7.77
CA HIS A 816 -21.78 -8.71 7.74
C HIS A 816 -21.26 -7.81 8.87
N GLN A 817 -21.19 -8.33 10.09
CA GLN A 817 -20.70 -7.61 11.26
C GLN A 817 -19.22 -7.22 11.15
N ARG A 818 -18.37 -8.12 10.64
CA ARG A 818 -16.94 -7.82 10.44
C ARG A 818 -16.75 -6.79 9.33
N ARG A 819 -17.52 -6.89 8.24
CA ARG A 819 -17.48 -5.97 7.11
C ARG A 819 -17.88 -4.55 7.52
N SER A 820 -19.00 -4.40 8.24
CA SER A 820 -19.44 -3.11 8.79
C SER A 820 -18.38 -2.51 9.72
N ALA A 821 -17.78 -3.31 10.61
CA ALA A 821 -16.73 -2.84 11.51
C ALA A 821 -15.46 -2.38 10.77
N LEU A 822 -15.04 -3.09 9.72
CA LEU A 822 -13.89 -2.70 8.89
C LEU A 822 -14.18 -1.44 8.07
N HIS A 823 -15.39 -1.27 7.53
CA HIS A 823 -15.78 -0.05 6.85
C HIS A 823 -15.77 1.17 7.78
N ARG A 824 -16.25 1.01 9.03
CA ARG A 824 -16.12 2.07 10.04
C ARG A 824 -14.67 2.46 10.28
N LEU A 825 -13.79 1.47 10.47
CA LEU A 825 -12.36 1.70 10.67
C LEU A 825 -11.71 2.40 9.46
N ALA A 826 -12.12 2.06 8.23
CA ALA A 826 -11.62 2.71 7.02
C ALA A 826 -11.97 4.19 6.98
N ALA A 827 -13.22 4.54 7.32
CA ALA A 827 -13.66 5.93 7.39
C ALA A 827 -12.90 6.73 8.48
N GLU A 828 -12.83 6.20 9.70
CA GLU A 828 -12.11 6.82 10.82
C GLU A 828 -10.61 6.96 10.57
N ALA A 829 -10.00 6.00 9.86
CA ALA A 829 -8.60 6.07 9.45
C ALA A 829 -8.38 7.15 8.38
N SER A 830 -9.28 7.25 7.41
CA SER A 830 -9.23 8.27 6.37
C SER A 830 -9.35 9.68 6.96
N GLU A 831 -10.23 9.87 7.95
CA GLU A 831 -10.37 11.15 8.66
C GLU A 831 -9.07 11.59 9.36
N ARG A 832 -8.37 10.64 9.99
CA ARG A 832 -7.12 10.90 10.71
C ARG A 832 -5.95 11.17 9.75
N GLN A 833 -5.80 10.32 8.74
CA GLN A 833 -4.71 10.38 7.77
C GLN A 833 -4.76 11.68 6.93
N PHE A 834 -5.95 12.09 6.53
CA PHE A 834 -6.16 13.23 5.64
C PHE A 834 -6.68 14.48 6.36
N ALA A 835 -6.51 14.58 7.69
CA ALA A 835 -7.03 15.69 8.49
C ALA A 835 -6.60 17.09 8.01
N ALA A 836 -5.44 17.20 7.36
CA ALA A 836 -4.94 18.45 6.79
C ALA A 836 -5.67 18.88 5.50
N ASP A 837 -6.21 17.92 4.73
CA ASP A 837 -6.97 18.17 3.50
C ASP A 837 -8.00 17.06 3.26
N LEU A 838 -9.16 17.18 3.91
CA LEU A 838 -10.23 16.18 3.87
C LEU A 838 -11.10 16.27 2.61
N ALA A 839 -11.13 17.42 1.94
CA ALA A 839 -12.09 17.70 0.88
C ALA A 839 -12.03 16.71 -0.30
N PRO A 840 -10.84 16.29 -0.77
CA PRO A 840 -10.73 15.26 -1.81
C PRO A 840 -11.27 13.89 -1.40
N HIS A 841 -11.36 13.60 -0.10
CA HIS A 841 -11.69 12.28 0.42
C HIS A 841 -13.14 12.13 0.93
N TYR A 842 -13.95 13.20 0.88
CA TYR A 842 -15.33 13.17 1.41
C TYR A 842 -16.20 12.05 0.82
N SER A 843 -16.09 11.78 -0.49
CA SER A 843 -16.88 10.75 -1.17
C SER A 843 -16.54 9.34 -0.65
N SER A 844 -15.24 9.03 -0.55
CA SER A 844 -14.75 7.75 -0.02
C SER A 844 -15.12 7.55 1.45
N ILE A 845 -14.95 8.58 2.28
CA ILE A 845 -15.33 8.55 3.71
C ILE A 845 -16.85 8.31 3.86
N GLY A 846 -17.66 9.04 3.09
CA GLY A 846 -19.12 8.89 3.10
C GLY A 846 -19.56 7.49 2.69
N PHE A 847 -18.94 6.91 1.64
CA PHE A 847 -19.18 5.54 1.23
C PHE A 847 -18.87 4.52 2.34
N HIS A 848 -17.72 4.66 3.01
CA HIS A 848 -17.35 3.76 4.09
C HIS A 848 -18.27 3.86 5.31
N TYR A 849 -18.70 5.06 5.72
CA TYR A 849 -19.70 5.16 6.80
C TYR A 849 -21.07 4.60 6.41
N GLU A 850 -21.48 4.74 5.16
CA GLU A 850 -22.73 4.15 4.66
C GLU A 850 -22.68 2.62 4.73
N GLN A 851 -21.58 2.00 4.26
CA GLN A 851 -21.37 0.54 4.36
C GLN A 851 -21.18 0.04 5.80
N ALA A 852 -20.87 0.94 6.73
CA ALA A 852 -20.77 0.65 8.16
C ALA A 852 -22.11 0.81 8.90
N ASP A 853 -23.21 1.12 8.20
CA ASP A 853 -24.53 1.41 8.76
C ASP A 853 -24.52 2.62 9.73
N MET A 854 -23.61 3.58 9.54
CA MET A 854 -23.51 4.79 10.36
C MET A 854 -24.17 5.99 9.67
N ALA A 855 -25.51 6.06 9.75
CA ALA A 855 -26.33 7.02 9.01
C ALA A 855 -25.93 8.50 9.20
N ALA A 856 -25.70 8.94 10.44
CA ALA A 856 -25.38 10.34 10.73
C ALA A 856 -24.05 10.82 10.11
N PRO A 857 -22.89 10.16 10.35
CA PRO A 857 -21.64 10.56 9.71
C PRO A 857 -21.65 10.32 8.19
N ALA A 858 -22.28 9.24 7.71
CA ALA A 858 -22.45 9.00 6.28
C ALA A 858 -23.20 10.15 5.60
N CYS A 859 -24.33 10.57 6.16
CA CYS A 859 -25.11 11.69 5.64
C CYS A 859 -24.30 12.98 5.59
N ARG A 860 -23.51 13.28 6.63
CA ARG A 860 -22.65 14.47 6.68
C ARG A 860 -21.59 14.46 5.58
N TYR A 861 -20.84 13.36 5.42
CA TYR A 861 -19.77 13.30 4.42
C TYR A 861 -20.31 13.22 3.00
N LEU A 862 -21.42 12.51 2.77
CA LEU A 862 -22.10 12.52 1.46
C LEU A 862 -22.63 13.90 1.10
N GLN A 863 -23.13 14.68 2.06
CA GLN A 863 -23.52 16.08 1.86
C GLN A 863 -22.32 16.95 1.42
N LEU A 864 -21.21 16.86 2.16
CA LEU A 864 -19.99 17.61 1.84
C LEU A 864 -19.41 17.19 0.48
N ALA A 865 -19.40 15.89 0.18
CA ALA A 865 -18.97 15.35 -1.10
C ALA A 865 -19.87 15.84 -2.24
N GLY A 866 -21.19 15.81 -2.05
CA GLY A 866 -22.16 16.30 -3.02
C GLY A 866 -22.03 17.79 -3.30
N GLN A 867 -21.77 18.60 -2.27
CA GLN A 867 -21.50 20.04 -2.44
C GLN A 867 -20.17 20.28 -3.17
N ALA A 868 -19.09 19.59 -2.78
CA ALA A 868 -17.79 19.71 -3.44
C ALA A 868 -17.86 19.25 -4.92
N ALA A 869 -18.63 18.19 -5.19
CA ALA A 869 -18.93 17.72 -6.54
C ALA A 869 -19.70 18.78 -7.34
N ALA A 870 -20.74 19.39 -6.76
CA ALA A 870 -21.50 20.46 -7.40
C ALA A 870 -20.64 21.71 -7.67
N ASP A 871 -19.76 22.08 -6.75
CA ASP A 871 -18.84 23.23 -6.89
C ASP A 871 -17.75 22.96 -7.95
N SER A 872 -17.45 21.68 -8.19
CA SER A 872 -16.59 21.20 -9.27
C SER A 872 -17.36 20.85 -10.54
N TYR A 873 -18.67 21.15 -10.60
CA TYR A 873 -19.61 20.87 -11.70
C TYR A 873 -19.77 19.38 -12.08
N GLN A 874 -19.42 18.47 -11.17
CA GLN A 874 -19.70 17.04 -11.28
C GLN A 874 -21.17 16.79 -10.93
N ASN A 875 -22.08 17.33 -11.74
CA ASN A 875 -23.49 17.49 -11.37
C ASN A 875 -24.21 16.16 -11.17
N GLN A 876 -23.93 15.15 -11.99
CA GLN A 876 -24.54 13.83 -11.82
C GLN A 876 -24.06 13.14 -10.53
N VAL A 877 -22.75 13.22 -10.25
CA VAL A 877 -22.15 12.72 -9.00
C VAL A 877 -22.74 13.44 -7.80
N ALA A 878 -22.90 14.77 -7.87
CA ALA A 878 -23.53 15.56 -6.84
C ALA A 878 -24.98 15.11 -6.58
N ILE A 879 -25.78 14.88 -7.63
CA ILE A 879 -27.14 14.36 -7.52
C ILE A 879 -27.14 13.00 -6.81
N ASP A 880 -26.28 12.07 -7.23
CA ASP A 880 -26.23 10.72 -6.66
C ASP A 880 -25.84 10.75 -5.17
N LEU A 881 -24.81 11.53 -4.81
CA LEU A 881 -24.34 11.69 -3.43
C LEU A 881 -25.40 12.36 -2.54
N LEU A 882 -26.02 13.44 -3.02
CA LEU A 882 -27.08 14.16 -2.28
C LEU A 882 -28.34 13.30 -2.15
N THR A 883 -28.66 12.47 -3.14
CA THR A 883 -29.76 11.51 -3.07
C THR A 883 -29.53 10.45 -1.99
N ARG A 884 -28.31 9.90 -1.91
CA ARG A 884 -27.92 8.97 -0.85
C ARG A 884 -27.94 9.64 0.53
N ALA A 885 -27.42 10.88 0.64
CA ALA A 885 -27.51 11.66 1.87
C ALA A 885 -28.97 11.88 2.31
N LEU A 886 -29.87 12.22 1.37
CA LEU A 886 -31.31 12.38 1.64
C LEU A 886 -31.98 11.10 2.15
N ALA A 887 -31.52 9.92 1.72
CA ALA A 887 -32.04 8.65 2.22
C ALA A 887 -31.64 8.40 3.70
N LEU A 888 -30.50 8.95 4.13
CA LEU A 888 -29.94 8.77 5.47
C LEU A 888 -30.29 9.90 6.46
N ALA A 889 -30.74 11.04 5.95
CA ALA A 889 -31.04 12.22 6.77
C ALA A 889 -32.28 12.02 7.67
N GLU A 890 -32.09 12.06 8.99
CA GLU A 890 -33.17 11.90 9.97
C GLU A 890 -33.84 13.23 10.35
N ALA A 891 -33.06 14.32 10.44
CA ALA A 891 -33.55 15.61 10.90
C ALA A 891 -34.27 16.38 9.77
N PRO A 892 -35.48 16.94 9.99
CA PRO A 892 -36.21 17.71 8.97
C PRO A 892 -35.41 18.90 8.40
N SER A 893 -34.61 19.57 9.24
CA SER A 893 -33.73 20.66 8.84
C SER A 893 -32.64 20.20 7.88
N GLN A 894 -31.97 19.08 8.18
CA GLN A 894 -30.93 18.51 7.31
C GLN A 894 -31.52 18.02 5.98
N ARG A 895 -32.72 17.41 6.01
CA ARG A 895 -33.43 17.02 4.79
C ARG A 895 -33.75 18.22 3.89
N LEU A 896 -34.19 19.33 4.48
CA LEU A 896 -34.44 20.57 3.75
C LEU A 896 -33.15 21.10 3.11
N ASP A 897 -32.06 21.20 3.86
CA ASP A 897 -30.79 21.72 3.36
C ASP A 897 -30.27 20.87 2.18
N LEU A 898 -30.40 19.53 2.27
CA LEU A 898 -30.02 18.60 1.21
C LEU A 898 -30.91 18.70 -0.05
N LEU A 899 -32.23 18.88 0.12
CA LEU A 899 -33.15 19.11 -1.00
C LEU A 899 -32.76 20.39 -1.75
N LEU A 900 -32.45 21.47 -1.02
CA LEU A 900 -32.04 22.73 -1.63
C LEU A 900 -30.68 22.65 -2.31
N ALA A 901 -29.74 21.87 -1.76
CA ALA A 901 -28.47 21.59 -2.42
C ALA A 901 -28.67 20.85 -3.74
N ARG A 902 -29.49 19.79 -3.76
CA ARG A 902 -29.75 18.99 -4.98
C ARG A 902 -30.57 19.76 -6.01
N GLU A 903 -31.55 20.54 -5.56
CA GLU A 903 -32.33 21.48 -6.38
C GLU A 903 -31.43 22.47 -7.11
N THR A 904 -30.40 23.00 -6.46
CA THR A 904 -29.44 23.91 -7.08
C THR A 904 -28.70 23.24 -8.24
N VAL A 905 -28.42 21.93 -8.13
CA VAL A 905 -27.80 21.15 -9.21
C VAL A 905 -28.78 20.92 -10.36
N PHE A 906 -30.04 20.59 -10.05
CA PHE A 906 -31.10 20.46 -11.06
C PHE A 906 -31.38 21.77 -11.81
N ASP A 907 -31.33 22.92 -11.13
CA ASP A 907 -31.48 24.24 -11.76
C ASP A 907 -30.40 24.49 -12.82
N ARG A 908 -29.14 24.17 -12.47
CA ARG A 908 -27.98 24.30 -13.37
C ARG A 908 -28.12 23.40 -14.60
N LEU A 909 -28.59 22.16 -14.41
CA LEU A 909 -28.81 21.21 -15.51
C LEU A 909 -30.08 21.51 -16.33
N GLY A 910 -30.97 22.38 -15.83
CA GLY A 910 -32.27 22.64 -16.43
C GLY A 910 -33.24 21.46 -16.33
N GLN A 911 -33.03 20.53 -15.39
CA GLN A 911 -33.93 19.41 -15.11
C GLN A 911 -35.14 19.90 -14.30
N ARG A 912 -36.11 20.52 -14.99
CA ARG A 912 -37.19 21.30 -14.36
C ARG A 912 -38.18 20.47 -13.56
N ASP A 913 -38.44 19.23 -13.97
CA ASP A 913 -39.38 18.35 -13.28
C ASP A 913 -38.77 17.87 -11.94
N ASP A 914 -37.52 17.41 -11.93
CA ASP A 914 -36.82 17.00 -10.71
C ASP A 914 -36.57 18.19 -9.75
N GLN A 915 -36.22 19.36 -10.31
CA GLN A 915 -36.11 20.62 -9.54
C GLN A 915 -37.43 20.97 -8.85
N ARG A 916 -38.56 20.81 -9.56
CA ARG A 916 -39.90 21.08 -9.01
C ARG A 916 -40.23 20.13 -7.86
N ASP A 917 -39.98 18.84 -8.05
CA ASP A 917 -40.26 17.81 -7.05
C ASP A 917 -39.51 18.04 -5.74
N ASP A 918 -38.25 18.51 -5.82
CA ASP A 918 -37.47 18.85 -4.63
C ASP A 918 -37.96 20.12 -3.94
N LEU A 919 -38.38 21.14 -4.70
CA LEU A 919 -38.96 22.37 -4.13
C LEU A 919 -40.31 22.14 -3.47
N ASP A 920 -41.15 21.26 -4.02
CA ASP A 920 -42.44 20.92 -3.41
C ASP A 920 -42.24 20.22 -2.06
N LYS A 921 -41.27 19.30 -1.95
CA LYS A 921 -40.88 18.66 -0.68
C LYS A 921 -40.24 19.66 0.29
N ALA A 922 -39.37 20.55 -0.21
CA ALA A 922 -38.73 21.59 0.58
C ALA A 922 -39.74 22.57 1.18
N THR A 923 -40.79 22.92 0.43
CA THR A 923 -41.86 23.82 0.88
C THR A 923 -42.59 23.22 2.10
N GLN A 924 -42.99 21.94 1.99
CA GLN A 924 -43.65 21.24 3.10
C GLN A 924 -42.75 21.16 4.35
N LEU A 925 -41.46 20.88 4.19
CA LEU A 925 -40.51 20.83 5.31
C LEU A 925 -40.26 22.21 5.94
N ALA A 926 -40.14 23.27 5.13
CA ALA A 926 -39.96 24.63 5.63
C ALA A 926 -41.20 25.12 6.41
N GLU A 927 -42.40 24.75 5.97
CA GLU A 927 -43.65 25.01 6.71
C GLU A 927 -43.70 24.27 8.06
N GLN A 928 -43.28 23.00 8.09
CA GLN A 928 -43.22 22.22 9.32
C GLN A 928 -42.22 22.77 10.33
N LEU A 929 -41.07 23.27 9.87
CA LEU A 929 -40.04 23.88 10.72
C LEU A 929 -40.47 25.26 11.25
N GLY A 930 -41.31 25.99 10.51
CA GLY A 930 -41.86 27.28 10.93
C GLY A 930 -40.83 28.42 11.04
N GLU A 931 -39.66 28.26 10.41
CA GLU A 931 -38.58 29.25 10.42
C GLU A 931 -38.72 30.21 9.23
N PRO A 932 -39.02 31.50 9.44
CA PRO A 932 -39.28 32.44 8.34
C PRO A 932 -38.15 32.57 7.33
N GLN A 933 -36.89 32.48 7.79
CA GLN A 933 -35.69 32.55 6.92
C GLN A 933 -35.67 31.42 5.88
N ARG A 934 -36.00 30.20 6.30
CA ARG A 934 -36.05 29.01 5.42
C ARG A 934 -37.24 29.07 4.47
N GLN A 935 -38.39 29.51 4.97
CA GLN A 935 -39.60 29.69 4.16
C GLN A 935 -39.38 30.73 3.05
N ALA A 936 -38.72 31.85 3.36
CA ALA A 936 -38.34 32.86 2.38
C ALA A 936 -37.43 32.29 1.28
N THR A 937 -36.39 31.54 1.69
CA THR A 937 -35.42 30.93 0.76
C THR A 937 -36.09 29.97 -0.22
N VAL A 938 -36.96 29.07 0.28
CA VAL A 938 -37.67 28.10 -0.57
C VAL A 938 -38.64 28.81 -1.51
N ALA A 939 -39.41 29.78 -1.02
CA ALA A 939 -40.36 30.54 -1.81
C ALA A 939 -39.67 31.32 -2.94
N LEU A 940 -38.49 31.90 -2.69
CA LEU A 940 -37.67 32.58 -3.70
C LEU A 940 -37.21 31.63 -4.81
N ARG A 941 -36.73 30.43 -4.46
CA ARG A 941 -36.30 29.42 -5.45
C ARG A 941 -37.46 28.91 -6.28
N LEU A 942 -38.61 28.66 -5.64
CA LEU A 942 -39.85 28.28 -6.32
C LEU A 942 -40.32 29.36 -7.30
N ALA A 943 -40.33 30.61 -6.88
CA ALA A 943 -40.65 31.73 -7.75
C ALA A 943 -39.71 31.80 -8.96
N ASN A 944 -38.41 31.60 -8.76
CA ASN A 944 -37.43 31.61 -9.83
C ASN A 944 -37.66 30.47 -10.84
N LEU A 945 -37.92 29.24 -10.37
CA LEU A 945 -38.28 28.11 -11.24
C LEU A 945 -39.52 28.44 -12.09
N LEU A 946 -40.59 28.92 -11.45
CA LEU A 946 -41.85 29.27 -12.14
C LEU A 946 -41.63 30.35 -13.21
N ARG A 947 -40.77 31.35 -12.93
CA ARG A 947 -40.38 32.39 -13.89
C ARG A 947 -39.64 31.81 -15.10
N VAL A 948 -38.73 30.87 -14.88
CA VAL A 948 -37.93 30.24 -15.94
C VAL A 948 -38.80 29.36 -16.84
N VAL A 949 -39.74 28.60 -16.27
CA VAL A 949 -40.70 27.75 -17.01
C VAL A 949 -41.84 28.55 -17.66
N GLY A 950 -41.95 29.86 -17.35
CA GLY A 950 -42.92 30.78 -17.97
C GLY A 950 -44.26 30.88 -17.26
N LYS A 951 -44.41 30.28 -16.07
CA LYS A 951 -45.59 30.42 -15.20
C LYS A 951 -45.49 31.72 -14.38
N LEU A 952 -45.62 32.85 -15.06
CA LEU A 952 -45.32 34.17 -14.49
C LEU A 952 -46.28 34.58 -13.36
N GLN A 953 -47.57 34.20 -13.42
CA GLN A 953 -48.55 34.53 -12.37
C GLN A 953 -48.27 33.74 -11.09
N ASP A 954 -48.12 32.42 -11.18
CA ASP A 954 -47.74 31.56 -10.05
C ASP A 954 -46.41 32.03 -9.42
N SER A 955 -45.47 32.52 -10.24
CA SER A 955 -44.22 33.12 -9.76
C SER A 955 -44.46 34.37 -8.91
N LEU A 956 -45.34 35.27 -9.34
CA LEU A 956 -45.70 36.48 -8.57
C LEU A 956 -46.37 36.14 -7.23
N GLU A 957 -47.26 35.15 -7.21
CA GLU A 957 -47.87 34.63 -5.98
C GLU A 957 -46.82 34.07 -5.01
N ALA A 958 -45.88 33.26 -5.52
CA ALA A 958 -44.76 32.77 -4.71
C ALA A 958 -43.87 33.91 -4.17
N LEU A 959 -43.67 34.99 -4.95
CA LEU A 959 -42.93 36.17 -4.51
C LEU A 959 -43.66 36.99 -3.44
N GLU A 960 -45.00 36.99 -3.40
CA GLU A 960 -45.78 37.59 -2.30
C GLU A 960 -45.53 36.87 -0.97
N HIS A 961 -45.50 35.54 -0.99
CA HIS A 961 -45.13 34.77 0.18
C HIS A 961 -43.66 34.99 0.57
N ALA A 962 -42.75 35.00 -0.40
CA ALA A 962 -41.33 35.23 -0.16
C ALA A 962 -41.06 36.57 0.54
N VAL A 963 -41.70 37.67 0.13
CA VAL A 963 -41.49 38.98 0.77
C VAL A 963 -42.05 39.05 2.19
N ASP A 964 -43.20 38.42 2.48
CA ASP A 964 -43.72 38.33 3.85
C ASP A 964 -42.73 37.60 4.76
N PHE A 965 -42.23 36.44 4.32
CA PHE A 965 -41.27 35.66 5.08
C PHE A 965 -39.94 36.39 5.26
N SER A 966 -39.39 37.02 4.21
CA SER A 966 -38.15 37.82 4.30
C SER A 966 -38.28 38.95 5.32
N ARG A 967 -39.41 39.67 5.33
CA ARG A 967 -39.65 40.75 6.30
C ARG A 967 -39.76 40.24 7.73
N ARG A 968 -40.44 39.11 7.93
CA ARG A 968 -40.54 38.46 9.25
C ARG A 968 -39.19 37.95 9.75
N ALA A 969 -38.27 37.63 8.84
CA ALA A 969 -36.92 37.19 9.15
C ALA A 969 -35.89 38.33 9.22
N ASP A 970 -36.29 39.58 8.93
CA ASP A 970 -35.40 40.74 8.76
C ASP A 970 -34.30 40.52 7.69
N ASP A 971 -34.60 39.70 6.66
CA ASP A 971 -33.70 39.40 5.55
C ASP A 971 -33.85 40.41 4.41
N ARG A 972 -33.12 41.52 4.51
CA ARG A 972 -33.09 42.55 3.47
C ARG A 972 -32.50 42.07 2.15
N THR A 973 -31.58 41.12 2.17
CA THR A 973 -30.98 40.55 0.95
C THR A 973 -32.00 39.69 0.21
N GLY A 974 -32.77 38.88 0.95
CA GLY A 974 -33.92 38.14 0.43
C GLY A 974 -35.00 39.06 -0.13
N GLU A 975 -35.33 40.16 0.57
CA GLU A 975 -36.29 41.15 0.06
C GLU A 975 -35.81 41.83 -1.23
N ALA A 976 -34.53 42.23 -1.30
CA ALA A 976 -33.94 42.76 -2.53
C ALA A 976 -34.08 41.78 -3.71
N ARG A 977 -33.79 40.49 -3.48
CA ARG A 977 -33.94 39.44 -4.50
C ARG A 977 -35.39 39.27 -4.97
N VAL A 978 -36.38 39.40 -4.08
CA VAL A 978 -37.80 39.39 -4.48
C VAL A 978 -38.08 40.52 -5.47
N TRP A 979 -37.67 41.75 -5.14
CA TRP A 979 -37.91 42.91 -5.99
C TRP A 979 -37.18 42.82 -7.33
N LEU A 980 -35.98 42.24 -7.36
CA LEU A 980 -35.27 41.94 -8.61
C LEU A 980 -36.11 41.03 -9.52
N LEU A 981 -36.57 39.90 -8.99
CA LEU A 981 -37.35 38.93 -9.76
C LEU A 981 -38.68 39.51 -10.23
N ARG A 982 -39.37 40.31 -9.41
CA ARG A 982 -40.57 41.05 -9.81
C ARG A 982 -40.28 42.02 -10.97
N GLY A 983 -39.18 42.75 -10.89
CA GLY A 983 -38.73 43.65 -11.96
C GLY A 983 -38.48 42.91 -13.28
N MET A 984 -37.79 41.77 -13.23
CA MET A 984 -37.55 40.94 -14.41
C MET A 984 -38.85 40.36 -15.01
N ILE A 985 -39.82 40.00 -14.17
CA ILE A 985 -41.14 39.52 -14.64
C ILE A 985 -41.92 40.66 -15.30
N ALA A 986 -41.94 41.86 -14.69
CA ALA A 986 -42.58 43.04 -15.26
C ALA A 986 -41.97 43.43 -16.61
N PHE A 987 -40.63 43.38 -16.72
CA PHE A 987 -39.92 43.60 -17.99
C PHE A 987 -40.35 42.60 -19.07
N ARG A 988 -40.43 41.30 -18.73
CA ARG A 988 -40.90 40.26 -19.66
C ARG A 988 -42.35 40.45 -20.10
N ASN A 989 -43.20 41.06 -19.26
CA ASN A 989 -44.57 41.42 -19.59
C ASN A 989 -44.68 42.71 -20.41
N GLY A 990 -43.57 43.42 -20.65
CA GLY A 990 -43.52 44.68 -21.39
C GLY A 990 -43.89 45.92 -20.56
N ASP A 991 -44.05 45.78 -19.23
CA ASP A 991 -44.32 46.91 -18.34
C ASP A 991 -42.99 47.46 -17.79
N TYR A 992 -42.31 48.26 -18.61
CA TYR A 992 -40.97 48.77 -18.31
C TYR A 992 -40.94 49.80 -17.17
N ASP A 993 -42.04 50.53 -16.95
CA ASP A 993 -42.15 51.49 -15.85
C ASP A 993 -42.27 50.76 -14.51
N LEU A 994 -43.13 49.75 -14.43
CA LEU A 994 -43.25 48.92 -13.24
C LEU A 994 -41.97 48.13 -12.98
N ALA A 995 -41.33 47.62 -14.05
CA ALA A 995 -40.05 46.94 -13.96
C ALA A 995 -38.99 47.87 -13.34
N SER A 996 -38.87 49.10 -13.84
CA SER A 996 -37.92 50.08 -13.33
C SER A 996 -38.14 50.39 -11.85
N GLN A 997 -39.40 50.60 -11.43
CA GLN A 997 -39.74 50.83 -10.02
C GLN A 997 -39.31 49.67 -9.11
N HIS A 998 -39.60 48.43 -9.52
CA HIS A 998 -39.21 47.23 -8.77
C HIS A 998 -37.69 47.05 -8.72
N LEU A 999 -36.99 47.27 -9.83
CA LEU A 999 -35.53 47.15 -9.90
C LEU A 999 -34.82 48.26 -9.09
N THR A 1000 -35.33 49.49 -9.07
CA THR A 1000 -34.80 50.56 -8.19
C THR A 1000 -34.98 50.20 -6.71
N THR A 1001 -36.12 49.60 -6.35
CA THR A 1001 -36.36 49.11 -4.99
C THR A 1001 -35.38 48.00 -4.63
N SER A 1002 -35.18 47.03 -5.53
CA SER A 1002 -34.16 45.97 -5.39
C SER A 1002 -32.77 46.53 -5.18
N TYR A 1003 -32.35 47.49 -6.01
CA TYR A 1003 -31.03 48.12 -5.94
C TYR A 1003 -30.81 48.83 -4.59
N THR A 1004 -31.81 49.59 -4.13
CA THR A 1004 -31.72 50.34 -2.87
C THR A 1004 -31.52 49.37 -1.70
N LEU A 1005 -32.34 48.33 -1.62
CA LEU A 1005 -32.25 47.31 -0.57
C LEU A 1005 -30.95 46.52 -0.64
N ALA A 1006 -30.50 46.13 -1.84
CA ALA A 1006 -29.25 45.41 -2.04
C ALA A 1006 -28.03 46.26 -1.63
N SER A 1007 -28.06 47.57 -1.92
CA SER A 1007 -27.00 48.50 -1.54
C SER A 1007 -26.94 48.69 -0.02
N GLU A 1008 -28.09 48.79 0.65
CA GLU A 1008 -28.17 48.88 2.10
C GLU A 1008 -27.73 47.59 2.82
N SER A 1009 -27.97 46.42 2.20
CA SER A 1009 -27.61 45.12 2.79
C SER A 1009 -26.21 44.61 2.40
N GLY A 1010 -25.50 45.32 1.52
CA GLY A 1010 -24.18 44.90 1.01
C GLY A 1010 -24.23 43.75 0.00
N ALA A 1011 -25.39 43.47 -0.61
CA ALA A 1011 -25.57 42.43 -1.62
C ALA A 1011 -25.13 42.92 -3.03
N SER A 1012 -23.83 43.13 -3.21
CA SER A 1012 -23.25 43.75 -4.41
C SER A 1012 -23.66 43.08 -5.73
N THR A 1013 -23.72 41.74 -5.78
CA THR A 1013 -24.17 41.01 -6.98
C THR A 1013 -25.63 41.32 -7.34
N THR A 1014 -26.53 41.35 -6.35
CA THR A 1014 -27.94 41.71 -6.56
C THR A 1014 -28.08 43.15 -7.04
N ALA A 1015 -27.25 44.06 -6.52
CA ALA A 1015 -27.22 45.45 -6.95
C ALA A 1015 -26.76 45.60 -8.41
N ALA A 1016 -25.71 44.87 -8.82
CA ALA A 1016 -25.22 44.86 -10.20
C ALA A 1016 -26.26 44.28 -11.18
N GLU A 1017 -26.91 43.18 -10.82
CA GLU A 1017 -28.00 42.60 -11.61
C GLU A 1017 -29.18 43.56 -11.73
N ALA A 1018 -29.53 44.29 -10.67
CA ALA A 1018 -30.58 45.30 -10.70
C ALA A 1018 -30.22 46.43 -11.69
N HIS A 1019 -28.98 46.94 -11.64
CA HIS A 1019 -28.48 47.94 -12.59
C HIS A 1019 -28.49 47.44 -14.03
N TYR A 1020 -27.99 46.23 -14.29
CA TYR A 1020 -28.02 45.64 -15.63
C TYR A 1020 -29.46 45.57 -16.20
N ASN A 1021 -30.42 45.15 -15.38
CA ASN A 1021 -31.82 45.08 -15.79
C ASN A 1021 -32.49 46.46 -15.91
N LEU A 1022 -32.09 47.46 -15.11
CA LEU A 1022 -32.51 48.86 -15.29
C LEU A 1022 -32.00 49.41 -16.62
N GLY A 1023 -30.76 49.09 -16.99
CA GLY A 1023 -30.21 49.41 -18.32
C GLY A 1023 -31.03 48.81 -19.45
N ASN A 1024 -31.48 47.55 -19.31
CA ASN A 1024 -32.39 46.92 -20.27
C ASN A 1024 -33.75 47.64 -20.37
N CYS A 1025 -34.32 48.10 -19.25
CA CYS A 1025 -35.56 48.88 -19.24
C CYS A 1025 -35.38 50.23 -19.96
N ALA A 1026 -34.31 50.96 -19.65
CA ALA A 1026 -33.97 52.22 -20.29
C ALA A 1026 -33.76 52.05 -21.81
N LEU A 1027 -33.03 51.00 -22.22
CA LEU A 1027 -32.83 50.68 -23.64
C LEU A 1027 -34.13 50.35 -24.37
N ALA A 1028 -35.05 49.62 -23.72
CA ALA A 1028 -36.38 49.31 -24.27
C ALA A 1028 -37.26 50.56 -24.43
N ASN A 1029 -37.10 51.54 -23.53
CA ASN A 1029 -37.73 52.86 -23.60
C ASN A 1029 -37.00 53.86 -24.51
N GLU A 1030 -35.96 53.44 -25.22
CA GLU A 1030 -35.11 54.27 -26.08
C GLU A 1030 -34.34 55.39 -25.33
N ASP A 1031 -34.22 55.31 -24.01
CA ASP A 1031 -33.37 56.20 -23.20
C ASP A 1031 -31.93 55.66 -23.19
N LEU A 1032 -31.18 56.00 -24.24
CA LEU A 1032 -29.84 55.48 -24.49
C LEU A 1032 -28.80 56.00 -23.49
N ASP A 1033 -28.93 57.23 -22.98
CA ASP A 1033 -27.99 57.79 -22.01
C ASP A 1033 -28.14 57.12 -20.64
N GLU A 1034 -29.38 56.91 -20.20
CA GLU A 1034 -29.65 56.22 -18.94
C GLU A 1034 -29.29 54.73 -19.01
N ALA A 1035 -29.53 54.09 -20.17
CA ALA A 1035 -29.09 52.72 -20.41
C ALA A 1035 -27.57 52.58 -20.26
N ARG A 1036 -26.79 53.49 -20.87
CA ARG A 1036 -25.32 53.50 -20.78
C ARG A 1036 -24.84 53.68 -19.34
N ARG A 1037 -25.46 54.60 -18.58
CA ARG A 1037 -25.12 54.83 -17.16
C ARG A 1037 -25.27 53.54 -16.35
N HIS A 1038 -26.42 52.90 -16.46
CA HIS A 1038 -26.70 51.67 -15.72
C HIS A 1038 -25.84 50.48 -16.10
N TYR A 1039 -25.51 50.30 -17.39
CA TYR A 1039 -24.56 49.25 -17.79
C TYR A 1039 -23.14 49.52 -17.29
N THR A 1040 -22.74 50.80 -17.18
CA THR A 1040 -21.42 51.18 -16.63
C THR A 1040 -21.36 50.90 -15.13
N GLU A 1041 -22.40 51.28 -14.37
CA GLU A 1041 -22.50 50.98 -12.93
C GLU A 1041 -22.51 49.47 -12.66
N ALA A 1042 -23.22 48.69 -13.47
CA ALA A 1042 -23.21 47.23 -13.36
C ALA A 1042 -21.83 46.63 -13.71
N LEU A 1043 -21.16 47.16 -14.74
CA LEU A 1043 -19.85 46.70 -15.18
C LEU A 1043 -18.79 46.85 -14.10
N GLU A 1044 -18.73 48.00 -13.42
CA GLU A 1044 -17.79 48.25 -12.33
C GLU A 1044 -17.93 47.20 -11.22
N VAL A 1045 -19.16 46.93 -10.79
CA VAL A 1045 -19.43 45.94 -9.73
C VAL A 1045 -19.12 44.51 -10.21
N PHE A 1046 -19.44 44.16 -11.46
CA PHE A 1046 -19.09 42.83 -11.99
C PHE A 1046 -17.57 42.63 -12.10
N GLN A 1047 -16.80 43.67 -12.41
CA GLN A 1047 -15.33 43.63 -12.40
C GLN A 1047 -14.78 43.51 -10.97
N GLU A 1048 -15.28 44.30 -10.03
CA GLU A 1048 -14.87 44.23 -8.61
C GLU A 1048 -15.21 42.87 -7.95
N THR A 1049 -16.28 42.23 -8.41
CA THR A 1049 -16.72 40.91 -7.89
C THR A 1049 -16.26 39.74 -8.77
N HIS A 1050 -15.41 39.96 -9.77
CA HIS A 1050 -14.88 38.95 -10.69
C HIS A 1050 -15.96 38.11 -11.41
N GLN A 1051 -17.10 38.71 -11.71
CA GLN A 1051 -18.21 38.09 -12.45
C GLN A 1051 -18.09 38.36 -13.95
N HIS A 1052 -17.13 37.67 -14.59
CA HIS A 1052 -16.74 37.89 -15.99
C HIS A 1052 -17.88 37.77 -17.02
N ARG A 1053 -18.85 36.87 -16.81
CA ARG A 1053 -20.05 36.77 -17.68
C ARG A 1053 -20.91 38.03 -17.60
N GLY A 1054 -21.03 38.62 -16.41
CA GLY A 1054 -21.70 39.91 -16.20
C GLY A 1054 -20.99 41.05 -16.91
N GLU A 1055 -19.65 41.09 -16.84
CA GLU A 1055 -18.82 42.04 -17.58
C GLU A 1055 -19.03 41.95 -19.10
N VAL A 1056 -18.94 40.74 -19.68
CA VAL A 1056 -19.16 40.55 -21.13
C VAL A 1056 -20.56 41.02 -21.54
N ASN A 1057 -21.59 40.71 -20.75
CA ASN A 1057 -22.96 41.17 -21.02
C ASN A 1057 -23.08 42.69 -20.96
N CYS A 1058 -22.47 43.35 -19.97
CA CYS A 1058 -22.50 44.81 -19.86
C CYS A 1058 -21.77 45.48 -21.02
N LEU A 1059 -20.59 44.98 -21.42
CA LEU A 1059 -19.85 45.48 -22.57
C LEU A 1059 -20.62 45.27 -23.88
N LEU A 1060 -21.20 44.08 -24.07
CA LEU A 1060 -22.06 43.79 -25.21
C LEU A 1060 -23.22 44.79 -25.31
N MET A 1061 -23.95 45.00 -24.22
CA MET A 1061 -25.09 45.92 -24.22
C MET A 1061 -24.69 47.38 -24.36
N THR A 1062 -23.53 47.78 -23.81
CA THR A 1062 -22.96 49.12 -24.00
C THR A 1062 -22.61 49.36 -25.48
N GLY A 1063 -21.98 48.38 -26.15
CA GLY A 1063 -21.73 48.45 -27.59
C GLY A 1063 -23.02 48.54 -28.42
N VAL A 1064 -24.11 47.90 -27.98
CA VAL A 1064 -25.43 48.03 -28.63
C VAL A 1064 -25.98 49.45 -28.50
N VAL A 1065 -25.84 50.06 -27.32
CA VAL A 1065 -26.22 51.46 -27.07
C VAL A 1065 -25.40 52.40 -27.97
N ASP A 1066 -24.08 52.26 -28.00
CA ASP A 1066 -23.21 53.11 -28.82
C ASP A 1066 -23.50 52.99 -30.31
N ARG A 1067 -23.78 51.77 -30.78
CA ARG A 1067 -24.22 51.55 -32.16
C ARG A 1067 -25.54 52.26 -32.47
N ARG A 1068 -26.52 52.23 -31.55
CA ARG A 1068 -27.79 52.94 -31.72
C ARG A 1068 -27.61 54.47 -31.69
N LEU A 1069 -26.65 54.97 -30.94
CA LEU A 1069 -26.25 56.39 -30.93
C LEU A 1069 -25.48 56.81 -32.18
N GLY A 1070 -25.05 55.87 -33.03
CA GLY A 1070 -24.24 56.13 -34.22
C GLY A 1070 -22.73 56.21 -33.97
N ASN A 1071 -22.28 55.90 -32.75
CA ASN A 1071 -20.87 55.87 -32.36
C ASN A 1071 -20.22 54.54 -32.78
N LEU A 1072 -20.19 54.26 -34.10
CA LEU A 1072 -19.81 52.94 -34.62
C LEU A 1072 -18.38 52.52 -34.22
N ASP A 1073 -17.42 53.44 -34.25
CA ASP A 1073 -16.03 53.16 -33.87
C ASP A 1073 -15.91 52.74 -32.39
N VAL A 1074 -16.61 53.45 -31.50
CA VAL A 1074 -16.65 53.16 -30.06
C VAL A 1074 -17.37 51.84 -29.78
N ALA A 1075 -18.45 51.55 -30.54
CA ALA A 1075 -19.16 50.29 -30.45
C ALA A 1075 -18.25 49.12 -30.83
N VAL A 1076 -17.49 49.24 -31.94
CA VAL A 1076 -16.52 48.22 -32.38
C VAL A 1076 -15.45 47.99 -31.33
N GLU A 1077 -14.86 49.05 -30.76
CA GLU A 1077 -13.86 48.93 -29.69
C GLU A 1077 -14.44 48.22 -28.44
N THR A 1078 -15.66 48.57 -28.05
CA THR A 1078 -16.34 47.97 -26.90
C THR A 1078 -16.66 46.49 -27.12
N TYR A 1079 -17.13 46.12 -28.31
CA TYR A 1079 -17.33 44.70 -28.63
C TYR A 1079 -16.02 43.93 -28.74
N GLN A 1080 -14.93 44.55 -29.21
CA GLN A 1080 -13.61 43.91 -29.22
C GLN A 1080 -13.14 43.61 -27.79
N ARG A 1081 -13.35 44.53 -26.84
CA ARG A 1081 -13.10 44.28 -25.42
C ARG A 1081 -13.94 43.12 -24.90
N ALA A 1082 -15.25 43.11 -25.19
CA ALA A 1082 -16.13 42.00 -24.81
C ALA A 1082 -15.69 40.66 -25.41
N LEU A 1083 -15.17 40.67 -26.64
CA LEU A 1083 -14.69 39.48 -27.34
C LEU A 1083 -13.41 38.93 -26.72
N VAL A 1084 -12.48 39.80 -26.32
CA VAL A 1084 -11.26 39.42 -25.61
C VAL A 1084 -11.63 38.73 -24.30
N THR A 1085 -12.46 39.36 -23.46
CA THR A 1085 -12.90 38.76 -22.19
C THR A 1085 -13.65 37.44 -22.42
N ALA A 1086 -14.57 37.38 -23.39
CA ALA A 1086 -15.32 36.16 -23.69
C ALA A 1086 -14.42 34.99 -24.12
N ARG A 1087 -13.34 35.27 -24.87
CA ARG A 1087 -12.35 34.25 -25.26
C ARG A 1087 -11.44 33.84 -24.12
N GLU A 1088 -10.99 34.80 -23.31
CA GLU A 1088 -10.16 34.53 -22.12
C GLU A 1088 -10.86 33.57 -21.16
N ILE A 1089 -12.15 33.79 -20.91
CA ILE A 1089 -12.97 32.93 -20.03
C ILE A 1089 -13.53 31.68 -20.72
N GLY A 1090 -13.33 31.54 -22.04
CA GLY A 1090 -13.82 30.41 -22.83
C GLY A 1090 -15.34 30.36 -23.04
N TRP A 1091 -16.06 31.47 -22.85
CA TRP A 1091 -17.52 31.51 -22.96
C TRP A 1091 -17.97 31.64 -24.43
N ARG A 1092 -18.00 30.50 -25.14
CA ARG A 1092 -18.32 30.40 -26.58
C ARG A 1092 -19.68 31.00 -26.96
N HIS A 1093 -20.68 30.89 -26.09
CA HIS A 1093 -22.00 31.46 -26.35
C HIS A 1093 -21.95 33.00 -26.33
N GLY A 1094 -21.24 33.59 -25.36
CA GLY A 1094 -20.96 35.02 -25.31
C GLY A 1094 -20.14 35.48 -26.53
N GLU A 1095 -19.10 34.74 -26.89
CA GLU A 1095 -18.30 34.99 -28.10
C GLU A 1095 -19.20 35.07 -29.35
N SER A 1096 -20.14 34.14 -29.51
CA SER A 1096 -21.08 34.14 -30.64
C SER A 1096 -21.96 35.40 -30.69
N TYR A 1097 -22.51 35.83 -29.55
CA TYR A 1097 -23.31 37.06 -29.48
C TYR A 1097 -22.49 38.31 -29.79
N VAL A 1098 -21.26 38.38 -29.28
CA VAL A 1098 -20.36 39.51 -29.53
C VAL A 1098 -19.95 39.56 -31.00
N LEU A 1099 -19.55 38.43 -31.60
CA LEU A 1099 -19.20 38.35 -33.02
C LEU A 1099 -20.39 38.71 -33.93
N SER A 1100 -21.60 38.27 -33.58
CA SER A 1100 -22.81 38.64 -34.31
C SER A 1100 -23.07 40.14 -34.25
N SER A 1101 -22.88 40.76 -33.07
CA SER A 1101 -23.06 42.19 -32.86
C SER A 1101 -21.98 43.02 -33.58
N LEU A 1102 -20.73 42.55 -33.59
CA LEU A 1102 -19.67 43.09 -34.43
C LEU A 1102 -20.06 43.05 -35.91
N GLY A 1103 -20.44 41.88 -36.42
CA GLY A 1103 -20.85 41.71 -37.82
C GLY A 1103 -21.98 42.65 -38.23
N ASN A 1104 -22.99 42.81 -37.36
CA ASN A 1104 -24.07 43.77 -37.57
C ASN A 1104 -23.59 45.23 -37.59
N THR A 1105 -22.55 45.56 -36.83
CA THR A 1105 -21.98 46.92 -36.78
C THR A 1105 -21.15 47.22 -38.02
N TRP A 1106 -20.34 46.25 -38.48
CA TRP A 1106 -19.56 46.37 -39.72
C TRP A 1106 -20.44 46.43 -40.98
N PHE A 1107 -21.67 45.92 -40.91
CA PHE A 1107 -22.62 45.97 -42.02
C PHE A 1107 -23.27 47.35 -42.21
N ILE A 1108 -23.40 48.12 -41.13
CA ILE A 1108 -23.95 49.50 -41.12
C ILE A 1108 -22.87 50.45 -41.61
#